data_AF-A0A8H4IUX2-F1
#
_entry.id   AF-A0A8H4IUX2-F1
#
_cell.length_a   1.000
_cell.length_b   1.000
_cell.length_c   1.000
_cell.angle_alpha   90.00
_cell.angle_beta   90.00
_cell.angle_gamma   90.00
#
_symmetry.space_group_name_H-M   'P 1'
#
loop_
_entity.id
_entity.type
_entity.pdbx_description
1 polymer ?
#
loop_
_entity_poly.entity_id
_entity_poly.type
_entity_poly.pdbx_seq_one_letter_code
_entity_poly.pdbx_strand_id
1 'polypeptide(L)'
;MVSANPAVAVSAPGKVLLAGGYLVLDRAFNGLVFGLSARIHVLVRPLATGSGVSLSEIIVKSPQFIGATWEYGYRLTELGGGIEVTQLRARATEALHRNPFVETALSYALTYISALTPQRIEPASITILADNDYYSAGPGDVQAPGERFKSFNVPLWEAHKTGLGSSAALVTAFVGAVLSHYLPDNVFSLKTEEGKLRLHNLAQAAHCAAQGKVGSGFDVASAVFGSCLYRRFSPSLLSNHGEPSAAGFANALRNLVDETDPSRKWDTAITKSAIKVPDGIRLVMCDVDCGSQTPGMVKKVLAWREEKADEANALWSQLQKSNEALAAELVALTESKSRDYGKLKGAIAEIRRLIREMSTQSGVPIEPAEQTALLDACSQVAGVIGGVVPGAGGYDAVSLLIEDRPEVVEKLQQLLRGWKVDSTAGGVSIGRVSMLGVREEMEGVRLESAAGAWKRKIGKVALAVERGAARWSPTGDTGPRCRQLRDPGAGLDDVRWAGARELGGRWWHLSELRRFEAWPNMLKAAADPDLPSEPSPSAQVPPYSQRSLNPPPLVIARADLPPRPPTLPVVGPRHPQAMASSPSRRGSRASADAPAQPAAAHEASPENSSVEMSNLAPQSAQEPDTSIPPPASTSTATPQDPANEATDPQQPSSAPALTRSETEAIGPASDTPAAKPDPASGPQVVITLLLTSGARHPYKIDEKYLRKRNVTVEDMDPFNISVYTLKELIWRDWREEWEPRPSSPSSIRLISFGRMLDDKQPLKDCRFQAESPNVVHMTVKPQEVVDEEDAKTAKTGGRDNDDGETTARCRCVIL
;
A
#
# COMPACT_ATOMS: atom_id res chain seq x y z
N MET A 1 3.98 -42.35 12.05
CA MET A 1 4.85 -41.29 11.49
C MET A 1 4.04 -40.00 11.47
N VAL A 2 4.59 -38.88 11.93
CA VAL A 2 3.90 -37.58 11.78
C VAL A 2 4.03 -37.18 10.31
N SER A 3 2.91 -36.87 9.67
CA SER A 3 2.93 -36.32 8.31
C SER A 3 3.39 -34.86 8.39
N ALA A 4 4.62 -34.56 7.98
CA ALA A 4 5.09 -33.18 7.90
C ALA A 4 4.22 -32.39 6.92
N ASN A 5 3.78 -31.19 7.33
CA ASN A 5 2.89 -30.35 6.54
C ASN A 5 3.52 -30.01 5.16
N PRO A 6 2.75 -30.04 4.06
CA PRO A 6 3.31 -29.84 2.72
C PRO A 6 3.80 -28.40 2.51
N ALA A 7 4.79 -28.22 1.63
CA ALA A 7 5.30 -26.89 1.27
C ALA A 7 4.28 -26.11 0.40
N VAL A 8 3.47 -25.28 1.05
CA VAL A 8 2.36 -24.53 0.46
C VAL A 8 2.83 -23.17 -0.03
N ALA A 9 2.28 -22.72 -1.15
CA ALA A 9 2.43 -21.33 -1.57
C ALA A 9 1.13 -20.78 -2.11
N VAL A 10 0.91 -19.49 -1.85
CA VAL A 10 -0.28 -18.72 -2.23
C VAL A 10 0.17 -17.38 -2.79
N SER A 11 -0.56 -16.85 -3.78
CA SER A 11 -0.39 -15.46 -4.21
C SER A 11 -1.72 -14.71 -4.26
N ALA A 12 -1.69 -13.42 -3.91
CA ALA A 12 -2.83 -12.50 -3.97
C ALA A 12 -2.47 -11.24 -4.77
N PRO A 13 -3.38 -10.72 -5.62
CA PRO A 13 -3.14 -9.54 -6.45
C PRO A 13 -3.17 -8.22 -5.68
N GLY A 14 -2.58 -7.19 -6.30
CA GLY A 14 -2.81 -5.79 -5.96
C GLY A 14 -4.18 -5.31 -6.42
N LYS A 15 -4.47 -4.03 -6.18
CA LYS A 15 -5.80 -3.45 -6.40
C LYS A 15 -5.76 -2.00 -6.89
N VAL A 16 -6.73 -1.63 -7.72
CA VAL A 16 -7.11 -0.24 -8.00
C VAL A 16 -8.62 -0.06 -7.81
N LEU A 17 -9.02 0.98 -7.09
CA LEU A 17 -10.42 1.38 -6.98
C LEU A 17 -10.70 2.38 -8.12
N LEU A 18 -11.27 1.87 -9.22
CA LEU A 18 -11.45 2.61 -10.47
C LEU A 18 -12.61 3.61 -10.38
N ALA A 19 -13.66 3.30 -9.61
CA ALA A 19 -14.78 4.20 -9.37
C ALA A 19 -15.39 3.98 -7.98
N GLY A 20 -16.15 4.96 -7.46
CA GLY A 20 -16.72 4.91 -6.11
C GLY A 20 -15.75 5.29 -4.98
N GLY A 21 -14.70 6.06 -5.28
CA GLY A 21 -13.59 6.45 -4.39
C GLY A 21 -13.94 6.73 -2.93
N TYR A 22 -14.65 7.83 -2.66
CA TYR A 22 -15.13 8.20 -1.32
C TYR A 22 -16.42 7.46 -0.94
N LEU A 23 -17.24 7.12 -1.95
CA LEU A 23 -18.54 6.46 -1.78
C LEU A 23 -18.40 5.12 -1.04
N VAL A 24 -17.33 4.36 -1.30
CA VAL A 24 -17.07 3.05 -0.65
C VAL A 24 -16.87 3.12 0.88
N LEU A 25 -16.76 4.33 1.45
CA LEU A 25 -16.72 4.55 2.91
C LEU A 25 -18.11 4.46 3.54
N ASP A 26 -19.18 4.53 2.76
CA ASP A 26 -20.58 4.41 3.16
C ASP A 26 -21.21 3.17 2.50
N ARG A 27 -21.93 2.38 3.31
CA ARG A 27 -22.55 1.11 2.91
C ARG A 27 -23.74 1.28 1.96
N ALA A 28 -24.28 2.49 1.81
CA ALA A 28 -25.31 2.79 0.81
C ALA A 28 -24.80 2.68 -0.64
N PHE A 29 -23.49 2.72 -0.88
CA PHE A 29 -22.88 2.85 -2.20
C PHE A 29 -21.94 1.68 -2.55
N ASN A 30 -21.49 1.64 -3.81
CA ASN A 30 -20.60 0.59 -4.33
C ASN A 30 -19.28 1.17 -4.85
N GLY A 31 -18.18 0.44 -4.63
CA GLY A 31 -16.88 0.68 -5.25
C GLY A 31 -16.64 -0.28 -6.42
N LEU A 32 -16.13 0.24 -7.54
CA LEU A 32 -15.72 -0.55 -8.72
C LEU A 32 -14.24 -0.90 -8.58
N VAL A 33 -13.93 -2.11 -8.10
CA VAL A 33 -12.55 -2.53 -7.79
C VAL A 33 -12.01 -3.45 -8.87
N PHE A 34 -10.83 -3.14 -9.37
CA PHE A 34 -10.07 -4.01 -10.26
C PHE A 34 -8.90 -4.61 -9.48
N GLY A 35 -8.76 -5.94 -9.59
CA GLY A 35 -7.52 -6.63 -9.22
C GLY A 35 -6.42 -6.28 -10.22
N LEU A 36 -5.15 -6.37 -9.79
CA LEU A 36 -3.97 -6.09 -10.63
C LEU A 36 -3.05 -7.30 -10.77
N SER A 37 -2.41 -7.43 -11.93
CA SER A 37 -1.56 -8.56 -12.29
C SER A 37 -0.26 -8.69 -11.48
N ALA A 38 0.14 -7.66 -10.74
CA ALA A 38 1.20 -7.72 -9.75
C ALA A 38 0.68 -8.36 -8.47
N ARG A 39 1.39 -9.38 -7.97
CA ARG A 39 0.94 -10.25 -6.87
C ARG A 39 2.02 -10.37 -5.79
N ILE A 40 1.59 -10.48 -4.53
CA ILE A 40 2.46 -10.89 -3.43
C ILE A 40 2.33 -12.39 -3.27
N HIS A 41 3.47 -13.06 -3.13
CA HIS A 41 3.62 -14.51 -3.06
C HIS A 41 4.16 -14.88 -1.69
N VAL A 42 3.48 -15.78 -0.98
CA VAL A 42 3.93 -16.32 0.30
C VAL A 42 4.10 -17.83 0.18
N LEU A 43 5.25 -18.33 0.64
CA LEU A 43 5.64 -19.75 0.60
C LEU A 43 6.02 -20.22 2.00
N VAL A 44 5.19 -21.10 2.57
CA VAL A 44 5.39 -21.74 3.88
C VAL A 44 6.03 -23.11 3.69
N ARG A 45 7.04 -23.43 4.50
CA ARG A 45 7.71 -24.73 4.56
C ARG A 45 7.88 -25.16 6.02
N PRO A 46 7.86 -26.47 6.33
CA PRO A 46 8.30 -26.95 7.64
C PRO A 46 9.75 -26.54 7.91
N LEU A 47 10.03 -26.12 9.15
CA LEU A 47 11.39 -25.92 9.64
C LEU A 47 11.85 -27.23 10.28
N ALA A 48 12.83 -27.91 9.67
CA ALA A 48 13.28 -29.21 10.13
C ALA A 48 14.12 -29.06 11.42
N THR A 49 13.55 -29.41 12.58
CA THR A 49 14.29 -29.44 13.85
C THR A 49 15.08 -30.75 14.00
N GLY A 50 16.17 -30.70 14.76
CA GLY A 50 16.92 -31.89 15.14
C GLY A 50 16.13 -32.78 16.09
N SER A 51 16.35 -34.09 16.05
CA SER A 51 15.68 -35.06 16.92
C SER A 51 15.91 -34.72 18.40
N GLY A 52 14.84 -34.36 19.11
CA GLY A 52 14.87 -33.93 20.52
C GLY A 52 14.77 -32.42 20.74
N VAL A 53 14.80 -31.59 19.69
CA VAL A 53 14.65 -30.13 19.80
C VAL A 53 13.24 -29.70 19.41
N SER A 54 12.44 -29.33 20.41
CA SER A 54 11.14 -28.68 20.22
C SER A 54 11.30 -27.16 20.15
N LEU A 55 11.54 -26.62 18.95
CA LEU A 55 11.37 -25.19 18.72
C LEU A 55 9.87 -24.86 18.70
N SER A 56 9.51 -23.65 19.14
CA SER A 56 8.18 -23.04 18.97
C SER A 56 8.38 -21.71 18.26
N GLU A 57 8.94 -21.79 17.05
CA GLU A 57 9.50 -20.67 16.29
C GLU A 57 8.98 -20.67 14.84
N ILE A 58 8.69 -19.47 14.32
CA ILE A 58 8.38 -19.24 12.90
C ILE A 58 9.30 -18.17 12.35
N ILE A 59 10.00 -18.48 11.25
CA ILE A 59 11.01 -17.60 10.64
C ILE A 59 10.45 -17.01 9.35
N VAL A 60 10.09 -15.73 9.37
CA VAL A 60 9.57 -14.99 8.21
C VAL A 60 10.72 -14.24 7.53
N LYS A 61 10.87 -14.39 6.20
CA LYS A 61 11.94 -13.75 5.41
C LYS A 61 11.36 -13.06 4.17
N SER A 62 11.81 -11.85 3.83
CA SER A 62 11.51 -11.17 2.56
C SER A 62 12.83 -10.79 1.85
N PRO A 63 13.47 -11.72 1.13
CA PRO A 63 14.87 -11.59 0.68
C PRO A 63 15.08 -10.57 -0.46
N GLN A 64 14.06 -9.82 -0.84
CA GLN A 64 14.18 -8.68 -1.77
C GLN A 64 14.66 -7.41 -1.06
N PHE A 65 14.66 -7.37 0.27
CA PHE A 65 15.01 -6.20 1.08
C PHE A 65 16.09 -6.52 2.11
N ILE A 66 16.92 -5.54 2.45
CA ILE A 66 17.95 -5.65 3.49
C ILE A 66 17.26 -5.73 4.86
N GLY A 67 17.78 -6.57 5.77
CA GLY A 67 17.28 -6.70 7.15
C GLY A 67 15.87 -7.28 7.30
N ALA A 68 15.17 -7.61 6.21
CA ALA A 68 13.78 -8.07 6.24
C ALA A 68 13.68 -9.58 6.60
N THR A 69 14.07 -9.91 7.83
CA THR A 69 13.89 -11.23 8.46
C THR A 69 13.39 -11.04 9.88
N TRP A 70 12.36 -11.81 10.25
CA TRP A 70 11.70 -11.76 11.55
C TRP A 70 11.58 -13.17 12.10
N GLU A 71 12.23 -13.42 13.23
CA GLU A 71 12.13 -14.66 14.00
C GLU A 71 11.07 -14.46 15.08
N TYR A 72 10.04 -15.32 15.10
CA TYR A 72 8.90 -15.19 16.01
C TYR A 72 8.75 -16.43 16.88
N GLY A 73 8.83 -16.25 18.20
CA GLY A 73 8.32 -17.22 19.16
C GLY A 73 6.80 -17.14 19.23
N TYR A 74 6.14 -18.27 19.47
CA TYR A 74 4.69 -18.31 19.70
C TYR A 74 4.30 -19.17 20.91
N ARG A 75 3.26 -18.75 21.63
CA ARG A 75 2.68 -19.51 22.76
C ARG A 75 1.15 -19.47 22.74
N LEU A 76 0.53 -20.57 23.14
CA LEU A 76 -0.89 -20.61 23.48
C LEU A 76 -1.09 -19.91 24.83
N THR A 77 -2.01 -18.94 24.89
CA THR A 77 -2.33 -18.23 26.11
C THR A 77 -3.46 -18.90 26.89
N GLU A 78 -3.52 -18.61 28.19
CA GLU A 78 -4.57 -19.12 29.07
C GLU A 78 -5.95 -18.54 28.73
N LEU A 79 -7.00 -19.13 29.32
CA LEU A 79 -8.39 -18.66 29.22
C LEU A 79 -8.92 -18.46 27.78
N GLY A 80 -8.33 -19.17 26.80
CA GLY A 80 -8.73 -19.09 25.40
C GLY A 80 -8.36 -17.79 24.69
N GLY A 81 -7.30 -17.10 25.13
CA GLY A 81 -6.84 -15.87 24.48
C GLY A 81 -6.08 -16.04 23.16
N GLY A 82 -5.84 -17.28 22.72
CA GLY A 82 -5.29 -17.58 21.40
C GLY A 82 -3.77 -17.76 21.38
N ILE A 83 -3.16 -17.40 20.25
CA ILE A 83 -1.71 -17.52 20.05
C ILE A 83 -1.08 -16.13 20.13
N GLU A 84 -0.37 -15.89 21.22
CA GLU A 84 0.54 -14.76 21.37
C GLU A 84 1.79 -15.01 20.54
N VAL A 85 2.24 -13.97 19.83
CA VAL A 85 3.42 -13.97 18.97
C VAL A 85 4.40 -12.94 19.51
N THR A 86 5.67 -13.29 19.64
CA THR A 86 6.72 -12.42 20.18
C THR A 86 7.92 -12.43 19.24
N GLN A 87 8.31 -11.26 18.72
CA GLN A 87 9.53 -11.17 17.92
C GLN A 87 10.76 -11.42 18.80
N LEU A 88 11.58 -12.38 18.38
CA LEU A 88 12.82 -12.77 19.05
C LEU A 88 13.95 -11.79 18.71
N ARG A 89 14.92 -11.66 19.62
CA ARG A 89 16.15 -10.87 19.41
C ARG A 89 17.33 -11.82 19.27
N ALA A 90 18.03 -11.76 18.14
CA ALA A 90 19.30 -12.48 18.00
C ALA A 90 20.37 -11.94 18.97
N ARG A 91 20.35 -10.62 19.28
CA ARG A 91 21.20 -9.99 20.30
C ARG A 91 20.44 -8.93 21.11
N ALA A 92 20.79 -8.79 22.39
CA ALA A 92 20.15 -7.82 23.29
C ALA A 92 20.31 -6.35 22.85
N THR A 93 21.38 -6.04 22.13
CA THR A 93 21.75 -4.70 21.62
C THR A 93 21.20 -4.39 20.22
N GLU A 94 20.39 -5.28 19.64
CA GLU A 94 19.93 -5.17 18.26
C GLU A 94 18.53 -4.55 18.17
N ALA A 95 18.34 -3.60 17.26
CA ALA A 95 17.08 -2.89 17.09
C ALA A 95 16.05 -3.77 16.38
N LEU A 96 14.88 -3.98 17.00
CA LEU A 96 13.79 -4.75 16.41
C LEU A 96 12.96 -3.89 15.45
N HIS A 97 13.21 -4.02 14.16
CA HIS A 97 12.34 -3.49 13.11
C HIS A 97 11.09 -4.38 12.96
N ARG A 98 10.06 -4.14 13.80
CA ARG A 98 8.78 -4.85 13.76
C ARG A 98 8.06 -4.66 12.41
N ASN A 99 7.23 -5.62 12.05
CA ASN A 99 6.35 -5.55 10.88
C ASN A 99 4.91 -5.93 11.31
N PRO A 100 4.06 -4.95 11.67
CA PRO A 100 2.75 -5.24 12.28
C PRO A 100 1.84 -6.05 11.36
N PHE A 101 1.89 -5.83 10.03
CA PHE A 101 1.12 -6.61 9.07
C PHE A 101 1.51 -8.09 9.03
N VAL A 102 2.77 -8.43 9.30
CA VAL A 102 3.22 -9.83 9.42
C VAL A 102 2.91 -10.39 10.81
N GLU A 103 3.20 -9.64 11.86
CA GLU A 103 3.06 -10.05 13.26
C GLU A 103 1.58 -10.32 13.62
N THR A 104 0.69 -9.37 13.31
CA THR A 104 -0.75 -9.51 13.53
C THR A 104 -1.36 -10.58 12.64
N ALA A 105 -1.00 -10.66 11.34
CA ALA A 105 -1.50 -11.71 10.46
C ALA A 105 -1.08 -13.11 10.92
N LEU A 106 0.13 -13.26 11.48
CA LEU A 106 0.59 -14.51 12.08
C LEU A 106 -0.21 -14.85 13.35
N SER A 107 -0.33 -13.92 14.30
CA SER A 107 -1.09 -14.17 15.53
C SER A 107 -2.57 -14.51 15.25
N TYR A 108 -3.23 -13.78 14.34
CA TYR A 108 -4.62 -14.05 13.95
C TYR A 108 -4.77 -15.41 13.26
N ALA A 109 -3.89 -15.75 12.31
CA ALA A 109 -3.91 -17.03 11.61
C ALA A 109 -3.68 -18.22 12.55
N LEU A 110 -2.64 -18.15 13.40
CA LEU A 110 -2.34 -19.21 14.37
C LEU A 110 -3.43 -19.33 15.45
N THR A 111 -4.01 -18.22 15.88
CA THR A 111 -5.16 -18.23 16.81
C THR A 111 -6.35 -18.97 16.20
N TYR A 112 -6.76 -18.63 14.98
CA TYR A 112 -7.86 -19.32 14.29
C TYR A 112 -7.57 -20.81 14.06
N ILE A 113 -6.32 -21.18 13.73
CA ILE A 113 -5.88 -22.59 13.66
C ILE A 113 -6.06 -23.28 15.03
N SER A 114 -5.58 -22.69 16.12
CA SER A 114 -5.71 -23.27 17.48
C SER A 114 -7.16 -23.41 17.95
N ALA A 115 -8.05 -22.52 17.50
CA ALA A 115 -9.49 -22.57 17.77
C ALA A 115 -10.24 -23.63 16.92
N LEU A 116 -9.60 -24.16 15.87
CA LEU A 116 -10.12 -25.24 15.02
C LEU A 116 -9.53 -26.61 15.33
N THR A 117 -8.26 -26.68 15.73
CA THR A 117 -7.55 -27.94 16.00
C THR A 117 -6.69 -27.86 17.27
N PRO A 118 -6.79 -28.83 18.20
CA PRO A 118 -5.94 -28.89 19.39
C PRO A 118 -4.55 -29.45 19.11
N GLN A 119 -4.17 -29.63 17.84
CA GLN A 119 -2.84 -30.10 17.47
C GLN A 119 -1.78 -29.00 17.70
N ARG A 120 -0.57 -29.45 18.05
CA ARG A 120 0.60 -28.57 18.16
C ARG A 120 0.89 -27.92 16.80
N ILE A 121 0.97 -26.60 16.79
CA ILE A 121 1.54 -25.84 15.66
C ILE A 121 3.03 -26.21 15.58
N GLU A 122 3.47 -26.78 14.46
CA GLU A 122 4.85 -27.16 14.22
C GLU A 122 5.66 -26.02 13.57
N PRO A 123 6.98 -25.89 13.86
CA PRO A 123 7.83 -24.82 13.31
C PRO A 123 7.83 -24.72 11.77
N ALA A 124 7.85 -23.49 11.27
CA ALA A 124 7.84 -23.21 9.83
C ALA A 124 8.72 -22.02 9.44
N SER A 125 9.24 -22.06 8.21
CA SER A 125 9.81 -20.87 7.56
C SER A 125 8.85 -20.36 6.49
N ILE A 126 8.63 -19.04 6.50
CA ILE A 126 7.71 -18.34 5.61
C ILE A 126 8.54 -17.38 4.75
N THR A 127 8.52 -17.55 3.44
CA THR A 127 9.16 -16.60 2.50
C THR A 127 8.10 -15.73 1.83
N ILE A 128 8.25 -14.41 1.94
CA ILE A 128 7.43 -13.40 1.27
C ILE A 128 8.22 -12.90 0.05
N LEU A 129 7.56 -12.75 -1.09
CA LEU A 129 8.06 -12.03 -2.27
C LEU A 129 6.97 -11.17 -2.87
N ALA A 130 7.34 -10.05 -3.49
CA ALA A 130 6.45 -9.17 -4.22
C ALA A 130 6.95 -8.99 -5.65
N ASP A 131 6.02 -9.03 -6.62
CA ASP A 131 6.31 -8.59 -7.98
C ASP A 131 6.81 -7.13 -7.98
N ASN A 132 7.79 -6.83 -8.85
CA ASN A 132 8.53 -5.56 -8.79
C ASN A 132 7.65 -4.31 -8.76
N ASP A 133 6.50 -4.33 -9.46
CA ASP A 133 5.59 -3.19 -9.65
C ASP A 133 4.98 -2.62 -8.35
N TYR A 134 5.09 -3.32 -7.21
CA TYR A 134 4.68 -2.78 -5.90
C TYR A 134 5.63 -1.71 -5.34
N TYR A 135 6.84 -1.58 -5.89
CA TYR A 135 7.91 -0.76 -5.33
C TYR A 135 8.70 -0.02 -6.41
N SER A 136 8.82 1.29 -6.28
CA SER A 136 9.51 2.15 -7.26
C SER A 136 11.02 1.83 -7.29
N ALA A 137 11.64 1.92 -8.47
CA ALA A 137 13.06 1.67 -8.64
C ALA A 137 13.91 2.86 -8.16
N GLY A 138 15.01 2.58 -7.46
CA GLY A 138 15.92 3.62 -6.98
C GLY A 138 16.68 4.31 -8.13
N PRO A 139 17.11 5.57 -7.98
CA PRO A 139 17.90 6.27 -9.00
C PRO A 139 19.26 5.57 -9.19
N GLY A 140 19.36 4.77 -10.26
CA GLY A 140 20.55 3.95 -10.58
C GLY A 140 20.22 2.51 -10.97
N ASP A 141 19.00 2.02 -10.73
CA ASP A 141 18.56 0.67 -11.10
C ASP A 141 18.52 0.47 -12.63
N VAL A 142 19.55 -0.17 -13.18
CA VAL A 142 19.53 -0.67 -14.58
C VAL A 142 18.74 -1.98 -14.62
N GLN A 143 17.49 -1.91 -15.05
CA GLN A 143 16.57 -3.06 -15.09
C GLN A 143 17.04 -4.15 -16.06
N ALA A 144 17.55 -5.26 -15.53
CA ALA A 144 17.80 -6.48 -16.30
C ALA A 144 16.45 -7.06 -16.81
N PRO A 145 16.27 -7.28 -18.13
CA PRO A 145 15.01 -7.80 -18.66
C PRO A 145 14.63 -9.18 -18.09
N GLY A 146 13.42 -9.29 -17.53
CA GLY A 146 12.83 -10.57 -17.10
C GLY A 146 13.05 -10.98 -15.62
N GLU A 147 13.72 -10.18 -14.80
CA GLU A 147 13.86 -10.43 -13.35
C GLU A 147 12.55 -10.11 -12.60
N ARG A 148 11.63 -11.08 -12.45
CA ARG A 148 10.33 -10.91 -11.76
C ARG A 148 10.41 -10.47 -10.29
N PHE A 149 11.47 -10.88 -9.59
CA PHE A 149 11.68 -10.62 -8.16
C PHE A 149 13.08 -10.07 -7.96
N LYS A 150 13.29 -8.76 -8.21
CA LYS A 150 14.59 -8.12 -7.97
C LYS A 150 14.82 -7.94 -6.46
N SER A 151 16.09 -7.88 -6.05
CA SER A 151 16.44 -7.23 -4.79
C SER A 151 16.45 -5.72 -5.00
N PHE A 152 15.93 -4.96 -4.03
CA PHE A 152 15.89 -3.50 -4.07
C PHE A 152 17.14 -2.86 -3.43
N ASN A 153 18.01 -3.66 -2.81
CA ASN A 153 19.22 -3.21 -2.11
C ASN A 153 19.00 -2.11 -1.04
N VAL A 154 17.76 -1.96 -0.57
CA VAL A 154 17.35 -1.09 0.54
C VAL A 154 16.61 -1.90 1.61
N PRO A 155 16.55 -1.43 2.86
CA PRO A 155 15.63 -1.96 3.86
C PRO A 155 14.16 -1.79 3.48
N LEU A 156 13.29 -2.65 4.00
CA LEU A 156 11.85 -2.64 3.66
C LEU A 156 11.13 -1.35 4.12
N TRP A 157 11.62 -0.68 5.15
CA TRP A 157 11.07 0.59 5.65
C TRP A 157 11.49 1.81 4.80
N GLU A 158 12.57 1.70 4.03
CA GLU A 158 13.04 2.72 3.06
C GLU A 158 12.48 2.50 1.64
N ALA A 159 11.82 1.36 1.39
CA ALA A 159 11.30 1.02 0.08
C ALA A 159 10.01 1.80 -0.28
N HIS A 160 10.11 2.68 -1.28
CA HIS A 160 8.98 3.43 -1.85
C HIS A 160 7.92 2.48 -2.45
N LYS A 161 6.64 2.73 -2.16
CA LYS A 161 5.49 1.86 -2.54
C LYS A 161 4.57 2.56 -3.54
N THR A 162 4.23 1.90 -4.63
CA THR A 162 3.44 2.41 -5.78
C THR A 162 1.91 2.45 -5.56
N GLY A 163 1.43 2.55 -4.31
CA GLY A 163 -0.01 2.64 -3.98
C GLY A 163 -0.90 1.41 -4.27
N LEU A 164 -0.37 0.35 -4.90
CA LEU A 164 -1.13 -0.81 -5.41
C LEU A 164 -1.78 -1.73 -4.33
N GLY A 165 -1.77 -1.34 -3.06
CA GLY A 165 -2.42 -2.09 -1.97
C GLY A 165 -1.59 -3.27 -1.44
N SER A 166 -0.26 -3.10 -1.31
CA SER A 166 0.66 -4.17 -0.89
C SER A 166 0.37 -4.73 0.52
N SER A 167 -0.19 -3.96 1.45
CA SER A 167 -0.57 -4.47 2.79
C SER A 167 -1.69 -5.51 2.73
N ALA A 168 -2.75 -5.24 1.97
CA ALA A 168 -3.88 -6.15 1.80
C ALA A 168 -3.45 -7.43 1.04
N ALA A 169 -2.71 -7.27 -0.06
CA ALA A 169 -2.16 -8.41 -0.80
C ALA A 169 -1.23 -9.27 0.07
N LEU A 170 -0.42 -8.65 0.94
CA LEU A 170 0.44 -9.35 1.90
C LEU A 170 -0.39 -10.14 2.92
N VAL A 171 -1.30 -9.50 3.65
CA VAL A 171 -2.09 -10.18 4.68
C VAL A 171 -2.92 -11.31 4.08
N THR A 172 -3.57 -11.10 2.93
CA THR A 172 -4.36 -12.14 2.25
C THR A 172 -3.50 -13.32 1.79
N ALA A 173 -2.35 -13.08 1.16
CA ALA A 173 -1.45 -14.17 0.72
C ALA A 173 -0.83 -14.89 1.93
N PHE A 174 -0.48 -14.17 3.00
CA PHE A 174 0.13 -14.71 4.20
C PHE A 174 -0.84 -15.59 4.98
N VAL A 175 -2.02 -15.07 5.33
CA VAL A 175 -3.07 -15.84 6.02
C VAL A 175 -3.48 -17.04 5.17
N GLY A 176 -3.68 -16.86 3.86
CA GLY A 176 -4.01 -17.96 2.94
C GLY A 176 -2.96 -19.07 2.92
N ALA A 177 -1.67 -18.72 2.87
CA ALA A 177 -0.57 -19.69 2.88
C ALA A 177 -0.43 -20.41 4.23
N VAL A 178 -0.59 -19.70 5.35
CA VAL A 178 -0.53 -20.28 6.70
C VAL A 178 -1.71 -21.22 6.95
N LEU A 179 -2.95 -20.80 6.64
CA LEU A 179 -4.12 -21.66 6.79
C LEU A 179 -4.02 -22.93 5.93
N SER A 180 -3.69 -22.82 4.64
CA SER A 180 -3.51 -24.00 3.78
C SER A 180 -2.30 -24.88 4.13
N HIS A 181 -1.34 -24.40 4.94
CA HIS A 181 -0.22 -25.21 5.42
C HIS A 181 -0.58 -26.05 6.66
N TYR A 182 -1.33 -25.50 7.61
CA TYR A 182 -1.64 -26.16 8.88
C TYR A 182 -3.03 -26.83 8.93
N LEU A 183 -3.98 -26.41 8.09
CA LEU A 183 -5.33 -27.00 8.03
C LEU A 183 -5.47 -27.91 6.82
N PRO A 184 -6.14 -29.08 6.96
CA PRO A 184 -6.41 -29.96 5.83
C PRO A 184 -7.49 -29.38 4.90
N ASP A 185 -7.46 -29.79 3.63
CA ASP A 185 -8.34 -29.30 2.54
C ASP A 185 -9.85 -29.41 2.84
N ASN A 186 -10.27 -30.29 3.78
CA ASN A 186 -11.67 -30.43 4.22
C ASN A 186 -12.09 -29.48 5.34
N VAL A 187 -11.15 -28.74 5.95
CA VAL A 187 -11.39 -27.69 6.96
C VAL A 187 -11.21 -26.31 6.32
N PHE A 188 -10.21 -26.16 5.47
CA PHE A 188 -9.94 -24.93 4.72
C PHE A 188 -9.34 -25.23 3.35
N SER A 189 -9.92 -24.69 2.28
CA SER A 189 -9.35 -24.78 0.93
C SER A 189 -9.67 -23.55 0.09
N LEU A 190 -8.65 -22.93 -0.49
CA LEU A 190 -8.79 -21.78 -1.40
C LEU A 190 -9.52 -22.12 -2.71
N LYS A 191 -9.88 -23.40 -2.91
CA LYS A 191 -10.63 -23.91 -4.07
C LYS A 191 -12.14 -23.67 -3.94
N THR A 192 -12.67 -23.49 -2.73
CA THR A 192 -14.11 -23.30 -2.48
C THR A 192 -14.42 -21.84 -2.07
N GLU A 193 -15.66 -21.41 -2.26
CA GLU A 193 -16.05 -20.04 -1.89
C GLU A 193 -16.15 -19.87 -0.37
N GLU A 194 -16.51 -20.91 0.39
CA GLU A 194 -16.51 -20.89 1.86
C GLU A 194 -15.09 -20.72 2.42
N GLY A 195 -14.09 -21.34 1.79
CA GLY A 195 -12.67 -21.14 2.12
C GLY A 195 -12.20 -19.73 1.81
N LYS A 196 -12.64 -19.13 0.69
CA LYS A 196 -12.36 -17.72 0.36
C LYS A 196 -13.06 -16.75 1.31
N LEU A 197 -14.30 -17.02 1.71
CA LEU A 197 -15.03 -16.21 2.70
C LEU A 197 -14.35 -16.25 4.07
N ARG A 198 -13.95 -17.44 4.55
CA ARG A 198 -13.14 -17.56 5.78
C ARG A 198 -11.82 -16.80 5.69
N LEU A 199 -11.11 -16.89 4.56
CA LEU A 199 -9.89 -16.12 4.33
C LEU A 199 -10.17 -14.62 4.33
N HIS A 200 -11.20 -14.16 3.64
CA HIS A 200 -11.62 -12.76 3.63
C HIS A 200 -11.88 -12.25 5.04
N ASN A 201 -12.72 -12.93 5.81
CA ASN A 201 -13.13 -12.51 7.14
C ASN A 201 -11.92 -12.42 8.09
N LEU A 202 -11.02 -13.42 8.06
CA LEU A 202 -9.82 -13.45 8.90
C LEU A 202 -8.75 -12.45 8.46
N ALA A 203 -8.46 -12.36 7.15
CA ALA A 203 -7.51 -11.40 6.60
C ALA A 203 -7.99 -9.97 6.80
N GLN A 204 -9.29 -9.71 6.71
CA GLN A 204 -9.87 -8.39 6.91
C GLN A 204 -9.81 -7.95 8.38
N ALA A 205 -10.10 -8.86 9.32
CA ALA A 205 -9.93 -8.60 10.75
C ALA A 205 -8.45 -8.32 11.09
N ALA A 206 -7.53 -9.18 10.64
CA ALA A 206 -6.09 -9.03 10.86
C ALA A 206 -5.51 -7.75 10.21
N HIS A 207 -5.99 -7.37 9.01
CA HIS A 207 -5.56 -6.14 8.32
C HIS A 207 -6.04 -4.88 9.05
N CYS A 208 -7.30 -4.83 9.49
CA CYS A 208 -7.82 -3.70 10.27
C CYS A 208 -7.08 -3.55 11.61
N ALA A 209 -6.80 -4.66 12.31
CA ALA A 209 -6.01 -4.66 13.54
C ALA A 209 -4.56 -4.17 13.29
N ALA A 210 -3.88 -4.69 12.27
CA ALA A 210 -2.53 -4.26 11.89
C ALA A 210 -2.44 -2.79 11.43
N GLN A 211 -3.55 -2.24 10.91
CA GLN A 211 -3.67 -0.83 10.51
C GLN A 211 -4.11 0.10 11.66
N GLY A 212 -4.50 -0.44 12.82
CA GLY A 212 -5.05 0.32 13.95
C GLY A 212 -6.44 0.92 13.71
N LYS A 213 -7.10 0.61 12.59
CA LYS A 213 -8.45 1.15 12.28
C LYS A 213 -9.24 0.29 11.31
N VAL A 214 -10.57 0.40 11.41
CA VAL A 214 -11.51 -0.26 10.49
C VAL A 214 -11.56 0.48 9.15
N GLY A 215 -10.89 -0.09 8.15
CA GLY A 215 -10.90 0.41 6.78
C GLY A 215 -12.24 0.24 6.06
N SER A 216 -12.23 0.53 4.76
CA SER A 216 -13.35 0.24 3.83
C SER A 216 -13.41 -1.24 3.43
N GLY A 217 -12.25 -1.91 3.30
CA GLY A 217 -12.11 -3.34 3.03
C GLY A 217 -12.08 -3.77 1.55
N PHE A 218 -12.21 -2.83 0.62
CA PHE A 218 -12.21 -3.14 -0.82
C PHE A 218 -10.88 -3.72 -1.32
N ASP A 219 -9.78 -3.45 -0.62
CA ASP A 219 -8.43 -3.92 -0.94
C ASP A 219 -8.22 -5.38 -0.54
N VAL A 220 -8.63 -5.79 0.67
CA VAL A 220 -8.63 -7.20 1.10
C VAL A 220 -9.63 -8.01 0.28
N ALA A 221 -10.82 -7.46 0.02
CA ALA A 221 -11.83 -8.10 -0.83
C ALA A 221 -11.31 -8.35 -2.26
N SER A 222 -10.61 -7.39 -2.87
CA SER A 222 -10.03 -7.60 -4.20
C SER A 222 -8.82 -8.54 -4.18
N ALA A 223 -8.00 -8.51 -3.12
CA ALA A 223 -6.93 -9.48 -2.93
C ALA A 223 -7.45 -10.93 -2.78
N VAL A 224 -8.64 -11.14 -2.19
CA VAL A 224 -9.26 -12.49 -2.09
C VAL A 224 -10.00 -12.86 -3.37
N PHE A 225 -10.84 -11.97 -3.91
CA PHE A 225 -11.80 -12.32 -4.96
C PHE A 225 -11.40 -11.87 -6.37
N GLY A 226 -10.45 -10.96 -6.55
CA GLY A 226 -10.03 -10.37 -7.82
C GLY A 226 -10.78 -9.06 -8.11
N SER A 227 -10.97 -8.70 -9.38
CA SER A 227 -11.89 -7.61 -9.74
C SER A 227 -13.33 -7.92 -9.28
N CYS A 228 -13.99 -6.97 -8.63
CA CYS A 228 -15.34 -7.12 -8.08
C CYS A 228 -16.05 -5.77 -7.87
N LEU A 229 -17.39 -5.76 -8.00
CA LEU A 229 -18.20 -4.65 -7.49
C LEU A 229 -18.37 -4.87 -5.98
N TYR A 230 -17.88 -3.91 -5.19
CA TYR A 230 -17.71 -4.05 -3.75
C TYR A 230 -18.62 -3.12 -2.95
N ARG A 231 -19.14 -3.59 -1.82
CA ARG A 231 -19.82 -2.79 -0.79
C ARG A 231 -19.28 -3.17 0.57
N ARG A 232 -18.89 -2.16 1.36
CA ARG A 232 -18.28 -2.34 2.68
C ARG A 232 -19.21 -3.06 3.68
N PHE A 233 -18.60 -3.78 4.62
CA PHE A 233 -19.26 -4.18 5.86
C PHE A 233 -19.56 -2.97 6.76
N SER A 234 -20.51 -3.15 7.66
CA SER A 234 -20.77 -2.24 8.78
C SER A 234 -19.58 -2.24 9.75
N PRO A 235 -18.91 -1.10 10.00
CA PRO A 235 -17.65 -1.07 10.76
C PRO A 235 -17.77 -1.57 12.21
N SER A 236 -18.98 -1.51 12.80
CA SER A 236 -19.33 -2.09 14.09
C SER A 236 -19.09 -3.61 14.19
N LEU A 237 -19.05 -4.32 13.06
CA LEU A 237 -18.77 -5.76 13.02
C LEU A 237 -17.38 -6.11 13.59
N LEU A 238 -16.38 -5.27 13.32
CA LEU A 238 -15.01 -5.43 13.81
C LEU A 238 -14.73 -4.71 15.13
N SER A 239 -15.65 -3.85 15.60
CA SER A 239 -15.61 -3.35 16.98
C SER A 239 -15.73 -4.51 17.97
N ASN A 240 -15.04 -4.41 19.11
CA ASN A 240 -15.24 -5.30 20.25
C ASN A 240 -15.15 -6.81 19.90
N HIS A 241 -14.07 -7.22 19.21
CA HIS A 241 -13.72 -8.64 19.03
C HIS A 241 -12.59 -9.12 19.98
N GLY A 242 -12.05 -8.22 20.80
CA GLY A 242 -10.92 -8.46 21.69
C GLY A 242 -9.56 -8.25 21.01
N GLU A 243 -8.50 -8.25 21.81
CA GLU A 243 -7.12 -8.25 21.35
C GLU A 243 -6.49 -9.65 21.50
N PRO A 244 -5.47 -10.01 20.69
CA PRO A 244 -4.71 -11.23 20.90
C PRO A 244 -4.19 -11.36 22.35
N SER A 245 -4.23 -12.57 22.89
CA SER A 245 -3.92 -12.90 24.29
C SER A 245 -5.02 -12.56 25.31
N ALA A 246 -5.99 -11.71 25.00
CA ALA A 246 -7.09 -11.39 25.93
C ALA A 246 -8.07 -12.58 26.08
N ALA A 247 -8.54 -12.86 27.30
CA ALA A 247 -9.37 -14.03 27.59
C ALA A 247 -10.59 -14.15 26.66
N GLY A 248 -10.80 -15.35 26.09
CA GLY A 248 -11.87 -15.65 25.13
C GLY A 248 -11.63 -15.22 23.67
N PHE A 249 -10.56 -14.46 23.36
CA PHE A 249 -10.29 -13.93 22.01
C PHE A 249 -10.30 -15.01 20.91
N ALA A 250 -9.77 -16.21 21.17
CA ALA A 250 -9.74 -17.28 20.16
C ALA A 250 -11.13 -17.72 19.71
N ASN A 251 -12.08 -17.79 20.65
CA ASN A 251 -13.47 -18.11 20.35
C ASN A 251 -14.20 -16.93 19.69
N ALA A 252 -13.92 -15.69 20.11
CA ALA A 252 -14.49 -14.48 19.50
C ALA A 252 -14.04 -14.33 18.03
N LEU A 253 -12.74 -14.46 17.77
CA LEU A 253 -12.17 -14.43 16.41
C LEU A 253 -12.72 -15.58 15.55
N ARG A 254 -12.81 -16.81 16.09
CA ARG A 254 -13.39 -17.93 15.35
C ARG A 254 -14.85 -17.67 15.00
N ASN A 255 -15.67 -17.18 15.95
CA ASN A 255 -17.08 -16.90 15.70
C ASN A 255 -17.29 -15.79 14.66
N LEU A 256 -16.42 -14.77 14.65
CA LEU A 256 -16.38 -13.71 13.65
C LEU A 256 -16.00 -14.22 12.25
N VAL A 257 -15.14 -15.23 12.15
CA VAL A 257 -14.67 -15.79 10.86
C VAL A 257 -15.62 -16.86 10.31
N ASP A 258 -16.12 -17.75 11.17
CA ASP A 258 -17.06 -18.84 10.84
C ASP A 258 -18.54 -18.39 10.77
N GLU A 259 -18.85 -17.13 11.11
CA GLU A 259 -20.21 -16.55 11.14
C GLU A 259 -21.22 -17.31 12.01
N THR A 260 -20.75 -17.88 13.12
CA THR A 260 -21.54 -18.72 14.04
C THR A 260 -22.50 -17.91 14.92
N ASP A 261 -22.21 -16.62 15.14
CA ASP A 261 -23.09 -15.68 15.84
C ASP A 261 -24.14 -15.11 14.87
N PRO A 262 -25.45 -15.41 15.03
CA PRO A 262 -26.49 -14.89 14.15
C PRO A 262 -26.64 -13.36 14.18
N SER A 263 -26.13 -12.70 15.22
CA SER A 263 -26.18 -11.24 15.41
C SER A 263 -24.97 -10.49 14.83
N ARG A 264 -23.87 -11.19 14.52
CA ARG A 264 -22.60 -10.61 14.03
C ARG A 264 -22.14 -11.25 12.72
N LYS A 265 -22.95 -11.10 11.66
CA LYS A 265 -22.65 -11.59 10.31
C LYS A 265 -22.00 -10.53 9.42
N TRP A 266 -21.21 -10.98 8.45
CA TRP A 266 -20.59 -10.13 7.45
C TRP A 266 -21.63 -9.66 6.44
N ASP A 267 -21.88 -8.35 6.44
CA ASP A 267 -22.81 -7.68 5.55
C ASP A 267 -22.10 -6.97 4.38
N THR A 268 -20.92 -7.46 4.03
CA THR A 268 -20.16 -7.09 2.81
C THR A 268 -20.87 -7.66 1.58
N ALA A 269 -20.89 -6.92 0.47
CA ALA A 269 -21.28 -7.48 -0.83
C ALA A 269 -20.08 -7.48 -1.80
N ILE A 270 -19.82 -8.61 -2.44
CA ILE A 270 -18.67 -8.81 -3.35
C ILE A 270 -19.17 -9.46 -4.64
N THR A 271 -19.69 -8.65 -5.56
CA THR A 271 -20.36 -9.14 -6.77
C THR A 271 -19.35 -9.28 -7.91
N LYS A 272 -18.71 -10.45 -8.00
CA LYS A 272 -17.75 -10.78 -9.09
C LYS A 272 -18.37 -10.71 -10.48
N SER A 273 -19.62 -11.14 -10.65
CA SER A 273 -20.31 -11.19 -11.95
C SER A 273 -20.64 -9.81 -12.53
N ALA A 274 -20.64 -8.76 -11.70
CA ALA A 274 -20.93 -7.37 -12.09
C ALA A 274 -19.71 -6.62 -12.65
N ILE A 275 -18.54 -7.26 -12.76
CA ILE A 275 -17.39 -6.74 -13.51
C ILE A 275 -16.85 -7.84 -14.43
N LYS A 276 -16.63 -7.48 -15.69
CA LYS A 276 -15.77 -8.20 -16.63
C LYS A 276 -14.97 -7.15 -17.40
N VAL A 277 -13.75 -7.46 -17.80
CA VAL A 277 -12.99 -6.60 -18.74
C VAL A 277 -13.19 -7.18 -20.15
N PRO A 278 -13.70 -6.40 -21.13
CA PRO A 278 -13.91 -6.87 -22.49
C PRO A 278 -12.61 -7.26 -23.20
N ASP A 279 -12.67 -8.30 -24.03
CA ASP A 279 -11.55 -8.71 -24.90
C ASP A 279 -11.10 -7.56 -25.82
N GLY A 280 -9.91 -7.02 -25.56
CA GLY A 280 -9.34 -5.88 -26.30
C GLY A 280 -9.42 -4.54 -25.56
N ILE A 281 -9.91 -4.49 -24.32
CA ILE A 281 -9.61 -3.43 -23.36
C ILE A 281 -8.48 -3.89 -22.42
N ARG A 282 -7.62 -2.96 -22.02
CA ARG A 282 -6.68 -3.12 -20.91
C ARG A 282 -6.75 -1.93 -19.94
N LEU A 283 -6.42 -2.20 -18.69
CA LEU A 283 -6.14 -1.18 -17.67
C LEU A 283 -4.64 -0.84 -17.70
N VAL A 284 -4.31 0.44 -17.50
CA VAL A 284 -2.94 0.93 -17.36
C VAL A 284 -2.86 1.87 -16.17
N MET A 285 -2.00 1.54 -15.20
CA MET A 285 -1.67 2.42 -14.07
C MET A 285 -0.48 3.31 -14.43
N CYS A 286 -0.55 4.59 -14.08
CA CYS A 286 0.58 5.50 -14.14
C CYS A 286 0.86 6.06 -12.74
N ASP A 287 2.07 5.82 -12.24
CA ASP A 287 2.63 6.34 -10.99
C ASP A 287 3.04 7.80 -11.20
N VAL A 288 2.70 8.68 -10.26
CA VAL A 288 2.90 10.13 -10.38
C VAL A 288 3.76 10.60 -9.20
N ASP A 289 4.99 11.03 -9.48
CA ASP A 289 6.03 11.33 -8.47
C ASP A 289 5.81 12.68 -7.76
N CYS A 290 4.68 12.82 -7.07
CA CYS A 290 4.39 13.88 -6.10
C CYS A 290 3.44 13.34 -5.01
N GLY A 291 3.99 12.61 -4.03
CA GLY A 291 3.21 11.86 -3.03
C GLY A 291 2.23 12.70 -2.22
N SER A 292 0.98 12.24 -2.11
CA SER A 292 -0.10 12.95 -1.41
C SER A 292 -0.18 12.64 0.10
N GLN A 293 -0.97 13.45 0.81
CA GLN A 293 -1.37 13.22 2.21
C GLN A 293 -2.84 12.75 2.27
N THR A 294 -3.09 11.60 1.65
CA THR A 294 -4.42 10.99 1.46
C THR A 294 -5.34 11.00 2.70
N PRO A 295 -4.88 10.71 3.94
CA PRO A 295 -5.77 10.68 5.12
C PRO A 295 -6.46 12.01 5.41
N GLY A 296 -5.77 13.14 5.21
CA GLY A 296 -6.34 14.47 5.44
C GLY A 296 -7.44 14.82 4.44
N MET A 297 -7.39 14.26 3.22
CA MET A 297 -8.41 14.45 2.20
C MET A 297 -9.71 13.71 2.53
N VAL A 298 -9.62 12.49 3.07
CA VAL A 298 -10.79 11.71 3.51
C VAL A 298 -11.54 12.44 4.62
N LYS A 299 -10.81 12.95 5.62
CA LYS A 299 -11.39 13.68 6.76
C LYS A 299 -12.15 14.94 6.33
N LYS A 300 -11.60 15.70 5.37
CA LYS A 300 -12.22 16.93 4.83
C LYS A 300 -13.51 16.65 4.04
N VAL A 301 -13.51 15.66 3.13
CA VAL A 301 -14.73 15.34 2.33
C VAL A 301 -15.85 14.78 3.23
N LEU A 302 -15.51 14.01 4.27
CA LEU A 302 -16.52 13.53 5.22
C LEU A 302 -17.11 14.67 6.06
N ALA A 303 -16.28 15.61 6.55
CA ALA A 303 -16.75 16.80 7.27
C ALA A 303 -17.64 17.68 6.38
N TRP A 304 -17.26 17.92 5.13
CA TRP A 304 -18.10 18.62 4.14
C TRP A 304 -19.43 17.90 3.91
N ARG A 305 -19.45 16.57 3.81
CA ARG A 305 -20.69 15.78 3.65
C ARG A 305 -21.59 15.85 4.89
N GLU A 306 -21.03 16.02 6.09
CA GLU A 306 -21.79 16.22 7.32
C GLU A 306 -22.38 17.65 7.39
N GLU A 307 -21.60 18.67 7.04
CA GLU A 307 -22.04 20.07 6.96
C GLU A 307 -23.11 20.30 5.88
N LYS A 308 -22.97 19.65 4.73
CA LYS A 308 -23.76 19.86 3.51
C LYS A 308 -24.52 18.61 3.06
N ALA A 309 -25.20 17.94 4.00
CA ALA A 309 -25.80 16.62 3.79
C ALA A 309 -26.64 16.49 2.51
N ASP A 310 -27.55 17.43 2.21
CA ASP A 310 -28.44 17.30 1.04
C ASP A 310 -27.70 17.51 -0.30
N GLU A 311 -26.86 18.55 -0.42
CA GLU A 311 -26.00 18.78 -1.60
C GLU A 311 -25.10 17.56 -1.85
N ALA A 312 -24.41 17.09 -0.80
CA ALA A 312 -23.47 15.98 -0.88
C ALA A 312 -24.15 14.64 -1.19
N ASN A 313 -25.30 14.33 -0.57
CA ASN A 313 -26.03 13.11 -0.84
C ASN A 313 -26.65 13.10 -2.26
N ALA A 314 -27.07 14.25 -2.78
CA ALA A 314 -27.51 14.37 -4.18
C ALA A 314 -26.35 14.10 -5.15
N LEU A 315 -25.17 14.67 -4.90
CA LEU A 315 -23.97 14.44 -5.72
C LEU A 315 -23.46 13.00 -5.63
N TRP A 316 -23.42 12.41 -4.44
CA TRP A 316 -23.04 11.00 -4.23
C TRP A 316 -24.03 10.04 -4.91
N SER A 317 -25.32 10.37 -4.92
CA SER A 317 -26.34 9.59 -5.64
C SER A 317 -26.19 9.66 -7.17
N GLN A 318 -25.67 10.75 -7.71
CA GLN A 318 -25.32 10.87 -9.14
C GLN A 318 -24.03 10.11 -9.48
N LEU A 319 -23.00 10.24 -8.64
CA LEU A 319 -21.76 9.46 -8.74
C LEU A 319 -22.06 7.95 -8.73
N GLN A 320 -22.91 7.48 -7.82
CA GLN A 320 -23.28 6.07 -7.74
C GLN A 320 -23.90 5.55 -9.04
N LYS A 321 -24.88 6.26 -9.61
CA LYS A 321 -25.52 5.89 -10.88
C LYS A 321 -24.49 5.82 -12.02
N SER A 322 -23.53 6.75 -12.05
CA SER A 322 -22.47 6.77 -13.05
C SER A 322 -21.46 5.62 -12.87
N ASN A 323 -21.12 5.27 -11.63
CA ASN A 323 -20.29 4.10 -11.30
C ASN A 323 -20.97 2.78 -11.70
N GLU A 324 -22.28 2.66 -11.48
CA GLU A 324 -23.08 1.48 -11.85
C GLU A 324 -23.29 1.38 -13.37
N ALA A 325 -23.47 2.50 -14.06
CA ALA A 325 -23.49 2.55 -15.53
C ALA A 325 -22.14 2.13 -16.13
N LEU A 326 -21.02 2.58 -15.55
CA LEU A 326 -19.66 2.14 -15.92
C LEU A 326 -19.50 0.61 -15.74
N ALA A 327 -19.96 0.06 -14.61
CA ALA A 327 -19.93 -1.38 -14.35
C ALA A 327 -20.76 -2.16 -15.38
N ALA A 328 -21.99 -1.72 -15.64
CA ALA A 328 -22.92 -2.36 -16.55
C ALA A 328 -22.42 -2.34 -18.01
N GLU A 329 -21.86 -1.22 -18.47
CA GLU A 329 -21.32 -1.11 -19.83
C GLU A 329 -20.10 -2.02 -20.04
N LEU A 330 -19.21 -2.16 -19.04
CA LEU A 330 -18.09 -3.12 -19.10
C LEU A 330 -18.57 -4.58 -19.25
N VAL A 331 -19.64 -4.97 -18.56
CA VAL A 331 -20.26 -6.29 -18.74
C VAL A 331 -20.92 -6.41 -20.11
N ALA A 332 -21.69 -5.42 -20.54
CA ALA A 332 -22.39 -5.40 -21.83
C ALA A 332 -21.42 -5.44 -23.04
N LEU A 333 -20.29 -4.74 -22.96
CA LEU A 333 -19.22 -4.81 -23.96
C LEU A 333 -18.57 -6.20 -24.01
N THR A 334 -18.39 -6.85 -22.86
CA THR A 334 -17.85 -8.22 -22.80
C THR A 334 -18.81 -9.24 -23.44
N GLU A 335 -20.12 -9.06 -23.25
CA GLU A 335 -21.14 -10.00 -23.72
C GLU A 335 -21.51 -9.79 -25.19
N SER A 336 -21.58 -8.54 -25.64
CA SER A 336 -21.76 -8.19 -27.06
C SER A 336 -20.50 -8.36 -27.90
N LYS A 337 -19.31 -8.37 -27.27
CA LYS A 337 -17.99 -8.29 -27.92
C LYS A 337 -17.81 -7.06 -28.82
N SER A 338 -18.56 -6.00 -28.53
CA SER A 338 -18.46 -4.72 -29.24
C SER A 338 -17.12 -4.02 -28.97
N ARG A 339 -16.67 -3.24 -29.96
CA ARG A 339 -15.53 -2.31 -29.84
C ARG A 339 -15.96 -0.84 -29.97
N ASP A 340 -17.26 -0.56 -29.95
CA ASP A 340 -17.77 0.79 -29.74
C ASP A 340 -17.67 1.13 -28.24
N TYR A 341 -16.63 1.86 -27.88
CA TYR A 341 -16.40 2.31 -26.51
C TYR A 341 -16.98 3.70 -26.22
N GLY A 342 -17.86 4.24 -27.09
CA GLY A 342 -18.42 5.59 -26.96
C GLY A 342 -19.19 5.81 -25.65
N LYS A 343 -20.04 4.86 -25.26
CA LYS A 343 -20.76 4.88 -23.97
C LYS A 343 -19.80 4.79 -22.78
N LEU A 344 -18.80 3.91 -22.86
CA LEU A 344 -17.80 3.72 -21.82
C LEU A 344 -16.97 4.99 -21.60
N LYS A 345 -16.57 5.67 -22.68
CA LYS A 345 -15.93 7.00 -22.65
C LYS A 345 -16.84 8.07 -22.02
N GLY A 346 -18.13 8.06 -22.35
CA GLY A 346 -19.14 8.95 -21.75
C GLY A 346 -19.29 8.75 -20.23
N ALA A 347 -19.41 7.51 -19.76
CA ALA A 347 -19.53 7.19 -18.34
C ALA A 347 -18.28 7.63 -17.54
N ILE A 348 -17.08 7.42 -18.08
CA ILE A 348 -15.81 7.87 -17.47
C ILE A 348 -15.75 9.41 -17.42
N ALA A 349 -16.15 10.09 -18.48
CA ALA A 349 -16.16 11.55 -18.54
C ALA A 349 -17.12 12.18 -17.50
N GLU A 350 -18.31 11.58 -17.31
CA GLU A 350 -19.29 12.06 -16.31
C GLU A 350 -18.82 11.79 -14.88
N ILE A 351 -18.19 10.63 -14.60
CA ILE A 351 -17.56 10.38 -13.30
C ILE A 351 -16.50 11.44 -13.00
N ARG A 352 -15.62 11.77 -13.96
CA ARG A 352 -14.62 12.86 -13.78
C ARG A 352 -15.27 14.22 -13.56
N ARG A 353 -16.34 14.54 -14.29
CA ARG A 353 -17.10 15.80 -14.10
C ARG A 353 -17.63 15.91 -12.67
N LEU A 354 -18.28 14.86 -12.17
CA LEU A 354 -18.84 14.78 -10.82
C LEU A 354 -17.75 14.76 -9.72
N ILE A 355 -16.59 14.14 -9.95
CA ILE A 355 -15.45 14.15 -9.02
C ILE A 355 -14.81 15.55 -8.93
N ARG A 356 -14.67 16.27 -10.04
CA ARG A 356 -14.24 17.68 -10.02
C ARG A 356 -15.26 18.59 -9.36
N GLU A 357 -16.56 18.36 -9.58
CA GLU A 357 -17.63 19.06 -8.87
C GLU A 357 -17.54 18.83 -7.35
N MET A 358 -17.34 17.58 -6.92
CA MET A 358 -17.10 17.25 -5.50
C MET A 358 -15.81 17.88 -4.96
N SER A 359 -14.77 18.02 -5.79
CA SER A 359 -13.52 18.69 -5.42
C SER A 359 -13.77 20.17 -5.10
N THR A 360 -14.49 20.87 -5.98
CA THR A 360 -14.87 22.28 -5.82
C THR A 360 -15.78 22.49 -4.61
N GLN A 361 -16.82 21.65 -4.43
CA GLN A 361 -17.77 21.81 -3.35
C GLN A 361 -17.16 21.53 -1.96
N SER A 362 -16.22 20.59 -1.85
CA SER A 362 -15.57 20.22 -0.59
C SER A 362 -14.26 20.95 -0.28
N GLY A 363 -13.70 21.71 -1.22
CA GLY A 363 -12.38 22.34 -1.09
C GLY A 363 -11.22 21.33 -1.02
N VAL A 364 -11.40 20.13 -1.56
CA VAL A 364 -10.41 19.04 -1.57
C VAL A 364 -9.99 18.75 -3.00
N PRO A 365 -8.69 18.75 -3.34
CA PRO A 365 -8.23 18.45 -4.70
C PRO A 365 -8.28 16.94 -4.97
N ILE A 366 -9.44 16.40 -5.33
CA ILE A 366 -9.63 14.97 -5.61
C ILE A 366 -9.13 14.63 -7.01
N GLU A 367 -9.55 15.41 -8.01
CA GLU A 367 -8.88 15.51 -9.30
C GLU A 367 -8.32 16.95 -9.42
N PRO A 368 -7.04 17.20 -9.02
CA PRO A 368 -6.42 18.51 -9.17
C PRO A 368 -6.23 18.89 -10.64
N ALA A 369 -6.09 20.18 -10.94
CA ALA A 369 -5.93 20.70 -12.31
C ALA A 369 -4.74 20.06 -13.04
N GLU A 370 -3.66 19.83 -12.30
CA GLU A 370 -2.48 19.05 -12.65
C GLU A 370 -2.84 17.67 -13.26
N GLN A 371 -3.68 16.89 -12.56
CA GLN A 371 -4.11 15.58 -13.04
C GLN A 371 -5.26 15.64 -14.05
N THR A 372 -6.12 16.67 -14.00
CA THR A 372 -7.09 16.95 -15.07
C THR A 372 -6.38 17.11 -16.40
N ALA A 373 -5.33 17.94 -16.47
CA ALA A 373 -4.56 18.16 -17.69
C ALA A 373 -3.87 16.88 -18.19
N LEU A 374 -3.32 16.06 -17.29
CA LEU A 374 -2.71 14.77 -17.63
C LEU A 374 -3.74 13.77 -18.19
N LEU A 375 -4.89 13.64 -17.54
CA LEU A 375 -5.98 12.75 -17.98
C LEU A 375 -6.60 13.23 -19.30
N ASP A 376 -6.72 14.53 -19.50
CA ASP A 376 -7.25 15.12 -20.74
C ASP A 376 -6.28 14.91 -21.91
N ALA A 377 -4.98 15.16 -21.71
CA ALA A 377 -3.96 14.88 -22.72
C ALA A 377 -3.89 13.38 -23.07
N CYS A 378 -3.95 12.49 -22.07
CA CYS A 378 -4.07 11.05 -22.31
C CYS A 378 -5.32 10.72 -23.13
N SER A 379 -6.46 11.38 -22.85
CA SER A 379 -7.75 11.13 -23.52
C SER A 379 -7.81 11.58 -24.99
N GLN A 380 -6.82 12.35 -25.46
CA GLN A 380 -6.62 12.68 -26.88
C GLN A 380 -5.77 11.66 -27.65
N VAL A 381 -5.08 10.74 -26.97
CA VAL A 381 -4.30 9.69 -27.65
C VAL A 381 -5.26 8.68 -28.28
N ALA A 382 -5.21 8.56 -29.61
CA ALA A 382 -6.06 7.61 -30.34
C ALA A 382 -5.83 6.17 -29.85
N GLY A 383 -6.89 5.56 -29.31
CA GLY A 383 -6.87 4.27 -28.61
C GLY A 383 -7.14 4.37 -27.10
N VAL A 384 -7.18 5.57 -26.53
CA VAL A 384 -7.57 5.81 -25.12
C VAL A 384 -9.07 5.99 -25.01
N ILE A 385 -9.70 5.10 -24.25
CA ILE A 385 -11.14 5.12 -23.97
C ILE A 385 -11.41 6.21 -22.93
N GLY A 386 -10.62 6.23 -21.86
CA GLY A 386 -10.63 7.28 -20.85
C GLY A 386 -9.69 6.97 -19.70
N GLY A 387 -9.74 7.78 -18.66
CA GLY A 387 -9.04 7.54 -17.42
C GLY A 387 -9.70 8.23 -16.24
N VAL A 388 -9.19 7.99 -15.04
CA VAL A 388 -9.68 8.52 -13.75
C VAL A 388 -8.51 8.68 -12.78
N VAL A 389 -8.70 9.49 -11.75
CA VAL A 389 -7.87 9.39 -10.54
C VAL A 389 -8.48 8.31 -9.64
N PRO A 390 -7.76 7.23 -9.31
CA PRO A 390 -8.31 6.12 -8.54
C PRO A 390 -8.31 6.39 -7.02
N GLY A 391 -9.11 5.63 -6.29
CA GLY A 391 -9.12 5.68 -4.83
C GLY A 391 -9.67 7.00 -4.27
N ALA A 392 -8.92 7.64 -3.37
CA ALA A 392 -9.31 8.92 -2.77
C ALA A 392 -8.80 10.14 -3.57
N GLY A 393 -8.17 9.94 -4.72
CA GLY A 393 -7.66 11.02 -5.54
C GLY A 393 -6.40 11.70 -4.99
N GLY A 394 -6.16 12.94 -5.40
CA GLY A 394 -5.02 13.74 -4.98
C GLY A 394 -3.92 13.74 -6.03
N TYR A 395 -2.72 13.32 -5.64
CA TYR A 395 -1.53 13.45 -6.48
C TYR A 395 -0.82 12.12 -6.80
N ASP A 396 -1.29 10.99 -6.24
CA ASP A 396 -0.56 9.71 -6.21
C ASP A 396 -0.40 9.01 -7.58
N ALA A 397 -1.51 8.84 -8.31
CA ALA A 397 -1.53 8.02 -9.53
C ALA A 397 -2.72 8.36 -10.43
N VAL A 398 -2.67 7.92 -11.69
CA VAL A 398 -3.84 7.88 -12.59
C VAL A 398 -4.05 6.49 -13.19
N SER A 399 -5.30 6.13 -13.47
CA SER A 399 -5.69 4.84 -14.05
C SER A 399 -6.40 5.07 -15.39
N LEU A 400 -5.90 4.45 -16.45
CA LEU A 400 -6.45 4.56 -17.81
C LEU A 400 -7.11 3.24 -18.24
N LEU A 401 -8.22 3.33 -18.98
CA LEU A 401 -8.72 2.24 -19.81
C LEU A 401 -8.44 2.55 -21.28
N ILE A 402 -7.78 1.63 -21.97
CA ILE A 402 -7.30 1.80 -23.33
C ILE A 402 -7.55 0.53 -24.15
N GLU A 403 -7.54 0.64 -25.47
CA GLU A 403 -7.50 -0.52 -26.36
C GLU A 403 -6.19 -1.31 -26.13
N ASP A 404 -6.27 -2.64 -26.04
CA ASP A 404 -5.10 -3.51 -25.89
C ASP A 404 -4.36 -3.68 -27.22
N ARG A 405 -3.67 -2.61 -27.60
CA ARG A 405 -2.89 -2.48 -28.83
C ARG A 405 -1.51 -1.88 -28.50
N PRO A 406 -0.39 -2.52 -28.88
CA PRO A 406 0.96 -2.07 -28.53
C PRO A 406 1.23 -0.60 -28.90
N GLU A 407 0.75 -0.15 -30.07
CA GLU A 407 0.94 1.20 -30.56
C GLU A 407 0.22 2.28 -29.72
N VAL A 408 -0.79 1.91 -28.91
CA VAL A 408 -1.45 2.82 -27.97
C VAL A 408 -0.62 2.95 -26.69
N VAL A 409 -0.06 1.81 -26.21
CA VAL A 409 0.87 1.77 -25.08
C VAL A 409 2.13 2.59 -25.39
N GLU A 410 2.72 2.42 -26.57
CA GLU A 410 3.91 3.15 -27.00
C GLU A 410 3.68 4.66 -27.08
N LYS A 411 2.55 5.11 -27.65
CA LYS A 411 2.17 6.53 -27.71
C LYS A 411 1.97 7.12 -26.31
N LEU A 412 1.33 6.40 -25.40
CA LEU A 412 1.21 6.83 -24.01
C LEU A 412 2.58 6.91 -23.33
N GLN A 413 3.45 5.92 -23.49
CA GLN A 413 4.81 6.01 -22.93
C GLN A 413 5.61 7.18 -23.52
N GLN A 414 5.41 7.55 -24.79
CA GLN A 414 6.02 8.75 -25.38
C GLN A 414 5.46 10.03 -24.73
N LEU A 415 4.14 10.15 -24.59
CA LEU A 415 3.48 11.27 -23.91
C LEU A 415 3.97 11.43 -22.46
N LEU A 416 3.93 10.35 -21.67
CA LEU A 416 4.30 10.36 -20.26
C LEU A 416 5.79 10.68 -20.02
N ARG A 417 6.70 10.19 -20.89
CA ARG A 417 8.13 10.56 -20.84
C ARG A 417 8.38 12.03 -21.19
N GLY A 418 7.53 12.63 -22.01
CA GLY A 418 7.58 14.05 -22.35
C GLY A 418 6.82 14.96 -21.37
N TRP A 419 6.05 14.40 -20.44
CA TRP A 419 5.12 15.16 -19.62
C TRP A 419 5.83 16.11 -18.66
N LYS A 420 5.42 17.37 -18.71
CA LYS A 420 5.79 18.46 -17.81
C LYS A 420 4.57 19.34 -17.63
N VAL A 421 4.36 19.87 -16.43
CA VAL A 421 3.31 20.85 -16.16
C VAL A 421 3.96 22.15 -15.76
N ASP A 422 3.65 23.22 -16.49
CA ASP A 422 4.04 24.57 -16.10
C ASP A 422 3.29 24.97 -14.82
N SER A 423 4.04 25.41 -13.81
CA SER A 423 3.58 25.52 -12.42
C SER A 423 2.70 26.75 -12.13
N THR A 424 1.90 27.18 -13.12
CA THR A 424 1.21 28.49 -13.14
C THR A 424 -0.14 28.51 -12.41
N ALA A 425 -0.69 27.36 -12.03
CA ALA A 425 -2.07 27.23 -11.53
C ALA A 425 -2.21 26.35 -10.27
N GLY A 426 -1.26 26.43 -9.33
CA GLY A 426 -1.35 25.69 -8.06
C GLY A 426 -0.09 25.70 -7.19
N GLY A 427 1.08 25.97 -7.77
CA GLY A 427 2.36 25.95 -7.06
C GLY A 427 2.92 24.55 -6.76
N VAL A 428 2.20 23.49 -7.12
CA VAL A 428 2.66 22.09 -7.04
C VAL A 428 3.15 21.66 -8.43
N SER A 429 4.44 21.38 -8.56
CA SER A 429 4.96 20.75 -9.79
C SER A 429 4.66 19.24 -9.74
N ILE A 430 3.99 18.71 -10.77
CA ILE A 430 3.97 17.25 -10.96
C ILE A 430 5.42 16.79 -11.19
N GLY A 431 5.84 15.73 -10.50
CA GLY A 431 7.11 15.07 -10.77
C GLY A 431 7.07 14.21 -12.05
N ARG A 432 7.95 13.22 -12.12
CA ARG A 432 7.96 12.26 -13.23
C ARG A 432 6.69 11.40 -13.19
N VAL A 433 5.99 11.31 -14.31
CA VAL A 433 4.93 10.30 -14.50
C VAL A 433 5.54 9.06 -15.16
N SER A 434 5.22 7.87 -14.64
CA SER A 434 5.73 6.61 -15.20
C SER A 434 4.64 5.55 -15.31
N MET A 435 4.68 4.76 -16.38
CA MET A 435 3.72 3.67 -16.61
C MET A 435 4.17 2.41 -15.88
N LEU A 436 3.32 1.85 -15.02
CA LEU A 436 3.59 0.60 -14.30
C LEU A 436 3.36 -0.61 -15.23
N GLY A 437 4.05 -1.73 -14.98
CA GLY A 437 3.96 -2.96 -15.78
C GLY A 437 2.70 -3.81 -15.53
N VAL A 438 1.73 -3.26 -14.80
CA VAL A 438 0.52 -3.97 -14.37
C VAL A 438 -0.61 -3.95 -15.40
N ARG A 439 -1.46 -4.96 -15.31
CA ARG A 439 -2.74 -5.09 -16.03
C ARG A 439 -3.86 -5.43 -15.06
N GLU A 440 -5.09 -5.38 -15.55
CA GLU A 440 -6.27 -6.01 -14.95
C GLU A 440 -6.04 -7.49 -14.56
N GLU A 441 -6.67 -7.92 -13.46
CA GLU A 441 -6.68 -9.30 -12.98
C GLU A 441 -8.08 -9.67 -12.45
N MET A 442 -8.60 -10.81 -12.92
CA MET A 442 -9.93 -11.34 -12.52
C MET A 442 -9.80 -12.47 -11.48
N GLU A 443 -8.61 -13.04 -11.32
CA GLU A 443 -8.30 -14.07 -10.32
C GLU A 443 -7.73 -13.43 -9.05
N GLY A 444 -8.49 -13.49 -7.97
CA GLY A 444 -8.02 -13.16 -6.62
C GLY A 444 -7.00 -14.15 -6.08
N VAL A 445 -7.06 -14.47 -4.78
CA VAL A 445 -6.10 -15.35 -4.13
C VAL A 445 -6.08 -16.77 -4.74
N ARG A 446 -4.89 -17.32 -4.98
CA ARG A 446 -4.72 -18.65 -5.59
C ARG A 446 -3.56 -19.46 -5.00
N LEU A 447 -3.67 -20.79 -5.09
CA LEU A 447 -2.58 -21.72 -4.78
C LEU A 447 -1.55 -21.75 -5.92
N GLU A 448 -0.28 -21.54 -5.58
CA GLU A 448 0.80 -21.39 -6.54
C GLU A 448 1.60 -22.71 -6.70
N SER A 449 1.69 -23.21 -7.94
CA SER A 449 2.05 -24.61 -8.25
C SER A 449 3.45 -25.05 -7.80
N ALA A 450 3.56 -26.32 -7.37
CA ALA A 450 4.82 -26.97 -7.02
C ALA A 450 5.86 -26.98 -8.17
N ALA A 451 5.40 -27.09 -9.42
CA ALA A 451 6.27 -27.24 -10.60
C ALA A 451 6.86 -25.91 -11.12
N GLY A 452 6.30 -24.78 -10.68
CA GLY A 452 6.67 -23.45 -11.15
C GLY A 452 8.16 -23.15 -11.01
N ALA A 453 8.79 -22.66 -12.08
CA ALA A 453 10.23 -22.36 -12.11
C ALA A 453 10.63 -21.38 -11.00
N TRP A 454 9.71 -20.51 -10.57
CA TRP A 454 9.89 -19.59 -9.47
C TRP A 454 10.09 -20.30 -8.11
N LYS A 455 9.45 -21.44 -7.77
CA LYS A 455 9.75 -22.16 -6.50
C LYS A 455 11.21 -22.64 -6.44
N ARG A 456 11.77 -23.06 -7.58
CA ARG A 456 13.19 -23.35 -7.73
C ARG A 456 14.05 -22.08 -7.63
N LYS A 457 13.55 -20.93 -8.09
CA LYS A 457 14.22 -19.63 -7.92
C LYS A 457 14.18 -19.13 -6.48
N ILE A 458 13.06 -19.24 -5.74
CA ILE A 458 13.02 -18.97 -4.28
C ILE A 458 13.99 -19.91 -3.56
N GLY A 459 13.99 -21.21 -3.90
CA GLY A 459 14.96 -22.16 -3.35
C GLY A 459 16.41 -21.70 -3.57
N LYS A 460 16.76 -21.25 -4.79
CA LYS A 460 18.09 -20.72 -5.11
C LYS A 460 18.40 -19.38 -4.43
N VAL A 461 17.44 -18.45 -4.30
CA VAL A 461 17.62 -17.16 -3.62
C VAL A 461 17.79 -17.35 -2.11
N ALA A 462 16.95 -18.18 -1.49
CA ALA A 462 17.10 -18.55 -0.08
C ALA A 462 18.45 -19.24 0.18
N LEU A 463 18.83 -20.24 -0.62
CA LEU A 463 20.16 -20.87 -0.50
C LEU A 463 21.32 -19.93 -0.84
N ALA A 464 21.14 -18.91 -1.68
CA ALA A 464 22.18 -17.92 -1.96
C ALA A 464 22.38 -16.98 -0.77
N VAL A 465 21.28 -16.49 -0.16
CA VAL A 465 21.31 -15.70 1.07
C VAL A 465 21.89 -16.51 2.23
N GLU A 466 21.49 -17.77 2.40
CA GLU A 466 22.00 -18.67 3.45
C GLU A 466 23.47 -19.03 3.24
N ARG A 467 23.96 -19.18 1.99
CA ARG A 467 25.40 -19.32 1.65
C ARG A 467 26.17 -18.00 1.67
N GLY A 468 25.49 -16.87 1.81
CA GLY A 468 26.05 -15.57 2.16
C GLY A 468 26.23 -15.45 3.68
N ALA A 469 25.15 -15.66 4.44
CA ALA A 469 25.13 -15.62 5.91
C ALA A 469 26.08 -16.65 6.55
N ALA A 470 26.15 -17.87 6.03
CA ALA A 470 27.11 -18.89 6.47
C ALA A 470 28.59 -18.52 6.17
N ARG A 471 28.83 -17.46 5.40
CA ARG A 471 30.17 -16.87 5.16
C ARG A 471 30.50 -15.73 6.13
N TRP A 472 29.54 -15.36 6.98
CA TRP A 472 29.62 -14.32 8.02
C TRP A 472 29.10 -14.85 9.37
N SER A 473 29.60 -16.01 9.77
CA SER A 473 29.37 -16.60 11.10
C SER A 473 30.71 -16.72 11.84
N PRO A 474 30.95 -15.96 12.92
CA PRO A 474 32.18 -16.03 13.70
C PRO A 474 32.15 -17.24 14.66
N THR A 475 32.22 -18.45 14.11
CA THR A 475 32.42 -19.69 14.88
C THR A 475 33.87 -19.76 15.36
N GLY A 476 34.18 -19.00 16.42
CA GLY A 476 35.53 -18.76 16.92
C GLY A 476 35.84 -19.37 18.28
N ASP A 477 35.37 -20.59 18.57
CA ASP A 477 35.85 -21.34 19.75
C ASP A 477 35.99 -22.85 19.49
N THR A 478 37.17 -23.23 18.98
CA THR A 478 37.77 -24.57 19.16
C THR A 478 39.28 -24.40 19.24
N GLY A 479 39.76 -23.92 20.40
CA GLY A 479 41.19 -23.65 20.61
C GLY A 479 42.09 -24.88 20.35
N PRO A 480 43.13 -24.78 19.50
CA PRO A 480 44.09 -25.87 19.32
C PRO A 480 44.89 -26.09 20.61
N ARG A 481 45.19 -27.36 20.91
CA ARG A 481 45.83 -27.77 22.18
C ARG A 481 47.15 -27.04 22.42
N CYS A 482 47.22 -26.27 23.50
CA CYS A 482 48.46 -25.66 23.98
C CYS A 482 49.51 -26.74 24.25
N ARG A 483 50.67 -26.64 23.60
CA ARG A 483 51.87 -27.43 23.90
C ARG A 483 53.02 -26.45 24.12
N GLN A 484 53.57 -26.45 25.32
CA GLN A 484 54.60 -25.49 25.72
C GLN A 484 55.89 -25.66 24.93
N LEU A 485 56.39 -24.57 24.37
CA LEU A 485 57.83 -24.29 24.27
C LEU A 485 58.05 -22.85 24.74
N ARG A 486 59.15 -22.61 25.46
CA ARG A 486 59.62 -21.27 25.81
C ARG A 486 60.65 -20.82 24.77
N ASP A 487 60.62 -19.55 24.41
CA ASP A 487 61.85 -18.78 24.28
C ASP A 487 61.56 -17.28 24.53
N PRO A 488 62.45 -16.47 25.15
CA PRO A 488 62.18 -15.08 25.47
C PRO A 488 63.10 -14.09 24.71
N GLY A 489 62.53 -13.11 23.99
CA GLY A 489 63.32 -12.01 23.44
C GLY A 489 62.54 -11.01 22.58
N ALA A 490 62.66 -9.71 22.91
CA ALA A 490 62.01 -8.55 22.28
C ALA A 490 60.46 -8.58 22.28
N GLY A 491 59.76 -7.46 22.19
CA GLY A 491 60.14 -6.04 22.20
C GLY A 491 58.90 -5.20 21.90
N LEU A 492 58.77 -3.97 22.42
CA LEU A 492 57.65 -3.11 22.03
C LEU A 492 57.92 -2.56 20.61
N ASP A 493 56.92 -2.63 19.72
CA ASP A 493 56.22 -1.43 19.23
C ASP A 493 55.14 -1.75 18.18
N ASP A 494 54.34 -0.71 17.91
CA ASP A 494 53.45 -0.47 16.75
C ASP A 494 52.12 -1.25 16.59
N VAL A 495 51.06 -0.49 16.34
CA VAL A 495 49.68 -0.95 16.09
C VAL A 495 49.31 -0.68 14.65
N ARG A 496 49.16 -1.72 13.79
CA ARG A 496 48.57 -1.53 12.43
C ARG A 496 47.66 -2.66 11.93
N TRP A 497 46.42 -2.26 11.65
CA TRP A 497 45.59 -2.56 10.47
C TRP A 497 45.61 -3.98 9.84
N ALA A 498 44.47 -4.68 9.93
CA ALA A 498 44.18 -5.88 9.14
C ALA A 498 43.59 -5.51 7.75
N GLY A 499 44.18 -6.00 6.65
CA GLY A 499 43.74 -5.58 5.29
C GLY A 499 44.38 -6.26 4.07
N ALA A 500 44.80 -7.53 4.18
CA ALA A 500 45.47 -8.25 3.07
C ALA A 500 44.90 -9.66 2.84
N ARG A 501 45.14 -10.22 1.65
CA ARG A 501 44.85 -11.64 1.32
C ARG A 501 45.98 -12.27 0.52
N GLU A 502 46.17 -13.57 0.70
CA GLU A 502 47.10 -14.37 -0.09
C GLU A 502 46.45 -14.98 -1.33
N LEU A 503 47.14 -14.90 -2.47
CA LEU A 503 46.81 -15.60 -3.71
C LEU A 503 48.11 -16.10 -4.36
N GLY A 504 48.22 -17.42 -4.55
CA GLY A 504 49.35 -18.04 -5.25
C GLY A 504 50.71 -17.90 -4.55
N GLY A 505 50.75 -17.97 -3.21
CA GLY A 505 51.99 -17.89 -2.44
C GLY A 505 52.51 -16.46 -2.19
N ARG A 506 51.71 -15.42 -2.50
CA ARG A 506 52.03 -14.02 -2.22
C ARG A 506 50.81 -13.24 -1.72
N TRP A 507 51.08 -12.27 -0.85
CA TRP A 507 50.09 -11.41 -0.21
C TRP A 507 49.89 -10.12 -1.00
N TRP A 508 48.64 -9.70 -1.16
CA TRP A 508 48.23 -8.54 -1.97
C TRP A 508 47.37 -7.56 -1.16
N HIS A 509 47.48 -6.26 -1.46
CA HIS A 509 46.73 -5.21 -0.79
C HIS A 509 45.42 -4.86 -1.54
N LEU A 510 44.36 -4.50 -0.80
CA LEU A 510 43.01 -4.25 -1.34
C LEU A 510 42.87 -3.00 -2.24
N SER A 511 43.94 -2.21 -2.39
CA SER A 511 44.05 -1.12 -3.36
C SER A 511 44.55 -1.58 -4.74
N GLU A 512 45.30 -2.69 -4.81
CA GLU A 512 45.96 -3.14 -6.04
C GLU A 512 45.05 -4.04 -6.87
N LEU A 513 44.27 -4.91 -6.21
CA LEU A 513 43.28 -5.78 -6.85
C LEU A 513 42.24 -5.00 -7.67
N ARG A 514 41.91 -3.76 -7.27
CA ARG A 514 40.98 -2.88 -7.99
C ARG A 514 41.52 -2.29 -9.31
N ARG A 515 42.75 -2.62 -9.73
CA ARG A 515 43.29 -2.28 -11.06
C ARG A 515 43.15 -3.40 -12.10
N PHE A 516 42.67 -4.59 -11.73
CA PHE A 516 42.55 -5.74 -12.65
C PHE A 516 41.12 -6.05 -13.14
N GLU A 517 40.07 -5.54 -12.50
CA GLU A 517 38.68 -5.79 -12.90
C GLU A 517 38.15 -4.75 -13.92
N ALA A 518 38.95 -4.45 -14.96
CA ALA A 518 38.64 -3.38 -15.91
C ALA A 518 39.12 -3.62 -17.36
N TRP A 519 38.90 -4.80 -17.95
CA TRP A 519 39.01 -4.95 -19.42
C TRP A 519 38.23 -6.14 -20.01
N PRO A 520 37.32 -5.87 -20.97
CA PRO A 520 37.03 -6.85 -22.03
C PRO A 520 36.90 -6.18 -23.41
N ASN A 521 37.98 -5.53 -23.92
CA ASN A 521 37.94 -4.87 -25.23
C ASN A 521 39.29 -4.80 -26.01
N MET A 522 40.19 -5.79 -25.85
CA MET A 522 41.38 -5.95 -26.72
C MET A 522 41.69 -7.42 -26.98
N LEU A 523 41.29 -7.94 -28.15
CA LEU A 523 41.94 -9.06 -28.85
C LEU A 523 41.37 -9.22 -30.28
N LYS A 524 41.64 -8.23 -31.15
CA LYS A 524 41.53 -8.31 -32.61
C LYS A 524 42.65 -7.48 -33.25
N ALA A 525 43.04 -7.84 -34.48
CA ALA A 525 44.02 -7.18 -35.35
C ALA A 525 45.53 -7.46 -35.12
N ALA A 526 45.98 -8.62 -35.59
CA ALA A 526 47.24 -8.86 -36.35
C ALA A 526 47.06 -10.24 -37.04
N ALA A 527 46.78 -10.34 -38.35
CA ALA A 527 47.65 -10.12 -39.52
C ALA A 527 48.61 -11.31 -39.78
N ASP A 528 48.74 -11.88 -40.99
CA ASP A 528 47.92 -11.73 -42.21
C ASP A 528 47.92 -13.04 -43.08
N PRO A 529 48.13 -13.10 -44.42
CA PRO A 529 47.16 -13.71 -45.33
C PRO A 529 47.53 -15.10 -45.88
N ASP A 530 46.52 -15.83 -46.38
CA ASP A 530 46.64 -16.60 -47.64
C ASP A 530 45.26 -16.94 -48.26
N LEU A 531 45.22 -17.04 -49.59
CA LEU A 531 44.08 -17.39 -50.47
C LEU A 531 44.54 -18.55 -51.42
N PRO A 532 43.71 -19.26 -52.22
CA PRO A 532 42.39 -18.85 -52.76
C PRO A 532 41.30 -19.96 -52.91
N SER A 533 40.24 -19.61 -53.67
CA SER A 533 39.43 -20.45 -54.59
C SER A 533 38.15 -21.16 -54.13
N GLU A 534 37.10 -20.93 -54.94
CA GLU A 534 35.78 -21.59 -55.05
C GLU A 534 35.85 -22.76 -56.10
N PRO A 535 34.79 -23.58 -56.42
CA PRO A 535 33.34 -23.29 -56.32
C PRO A 535 32.36 -24.45 -55.91
N SER A 536 31.07 -24.08 -55.89
CA SER A 536 29.77 -24.80 -56.13
C SER A 536 29.77 -26.17 -56.87
N PRO A 537 28.69 -27.03 -56.89
CA PRO A 537 27.24 -26.67 -56.87
C PRO A 537 26.19 -27.68 -56.28
N SER A 538 24.89 -27.38 -56.52
CA SER A 538 23.70 -28.28 -56.60
C SER A 538 23.01 -28.78 -55.31
N ALA A 539 21.73 -29.21 -55.29
CA ALA A 539 20.51 -28.78 -55.99
C ALA A 539 19.24 -29.43 -55.36
N GLN A 540 18.12 -28.68 -55.27
CA GLN A 540 16.70 -29.02 -55.57
C GLN A 540 16.19 -30.50 -55.52
N VAL A 541 14.93 -30.86 -55.15
CA VAL A 541 13.71 -30.14 -54.73
C VAL A 541 12.71 -31.17 -54.09
N PRO A 542 11.80 -30.77 -53.17
CA PRO A 542 10.83 -31.66 -52.52
C PRO A 542 9.42 -31.63 -53.15
N PRO A 543 8.55 -32.62 -52.85
CA PRO A 543 7.11 -32.44 -52.99
C PRO A 543 6.26 -32.65 -51.70
N TYR A 544 5.10 -32.00 -51.76
CA TYR A 544 3.85 -32.06 -50.98
C TYR A 544 3.09 -33.43 -51.13
N SER A 545 1.98 -33.79 -50.44
CA SER A 545 1.20 -33.22 -49.30
C SER A 545 -0.02 -34.10 -48.88
N GLN A 546 -0.81 -33.59 -47.91
CA GLN A 546 -2.29 -33.64 -47.76
C GLN A 546 -3.00 -34.77 -46.96
N ARG A 547 -3.77 -34.30 -45.95
CA ARG A 547 -5.15 -34.68 -45.51
C ARG A 547 -5.52 -36.17 -45.31
N SER A 548 -6.06 -36.50 -44.12
CA SER A 548 -7.51 -36.43 -43.79
C SER A 548 -7.99 -37.41 -42.68
N LEU A 549 -8.87 -36.93 -41.80
CA LEU A 549 -9.97 -37.61 -41.07
C LEU A 549 -9.79 -38.93 -40.27
N ASN A 550 -10.16 -38.80 -38.98
CA ASN A 550 -10.99 -39.69 -38.14
C ASN A 550 -10.41 -40.96 -37.45
N PRO A 551 -10.93 -41.33 -36.25
CA PRO A 551 -10.44 -42.44 -35.43
C PRO A 551 -11.21 -43.78 -35.62
N PRO A 552 -10.57 -44.93 -35.35
CA PRO A 552 -11.20 -46.25 -35.22
C PRO A 552 -11.75 -46.52 -33.78
N PRO A 553 -12.54 -47.61 -33.55
CA PRO A 553 -13.73 -47.50 -32.69
C PRO A 553 -13.80 -48.39 -31.42
N LEU A 554 -14.92 -48.27 -30.70
CA LEU A 554 -15.39 -49.10 -29.58
C LEU A 554 -15.99 -50.46 -30.03
N VAL A 555 -15.62 -51.56 -29.37
CA VAL A 555 -16.48 -52.76 -29.05
C VAL A 555 -15.90 -53.41 -27.77
N ILE A 556 -16.49 -53.19 -26.59
CA ILE A 556 -17.37 -54.11 -25.83
C ILE A 556 -16.77 -55.49 -25.48
N ALA A 557 -16.62 -55.75 -24.17
CA ALA A 557 -16.76 -57.07 -23.56
C ALA A 557 -17.48 -56.95 -22.19
N ARG A 558 -18.56 -57.73 -22.02
CA ARG A 558 -19.20 -58.16 -20.76
C ARG A 558 -19.13 -59.71 -20.75
N ALA A 559 -19.30 -60.46 -19.67
CA ALA A 559 -19.74 -60.15 -18.29
C ALA A 559 -18.75 -60.83 -17.27
N ASP A 560 -19.02 -61.21 -16.01
CA ASP A 560 -20.24 -61.74 -15.35
C ASP A 560 -20.38 -61.39 -13.85
N LEU A 561 -21.65 -61.39 -13.42
CA LEU A 561 -22.24 -61.51 -12.08
C LEU A 561 -23.57 -62.28 -12.29
N PRO A 562 -24.20 -62.99 -11.31
CA PRO A 562 -24.18 -62.76 -9.86
C PRO A 562 -23.98 -64.10 -9.07
N PRO A 563 -24.63 -64.42 -7.91
CA PRO A 563 -26.09 -64.43 -7.69
C PRO A 563 -26.63 -63.76 -6.39
N ARG A 564 -27.85 -63.22 -6.52
CA ARG A 564 -28.93 -63.15 -5.50
C ARG A 564 -30.10 -64.00 -6.06
N PRO A 565 -31.02 -64.59 -5.27
CA PRO A 565 -32.22 -63.88 -4.74
C PRO A 565 -32.66 -64.54 -3.38
N PRO A 566 -33.93 -64.63 -2.90
CA PRO A 566 -35.25 -64.05 -3.29
C PRO A 566 -35.81 -63.04 -2.24
N THR A 567 -36.84 -62.17 -2.41
CA THR A 567 -38.10 -62.07 -3.20
C THR A 567 -39.22 -63.04 -2.76
N LEU A 568 -40.53 -62.77 -2.76
CA LEU A 568 -41.47 -61.61 -2.90
C LEU A 568 -42.85 -62.09 -2.29
N PRO A 569 -44.01 -61.37 -2.21
CA PRO A 569 -44.59 -60.22 -2.96
C PRO A 569 -44.81 -58.98 -2.06
N VAL A 570 -45.57 -57.88 -2.29
CA VAL A 570 -46.70 -57.42 -3.15
C VAL A 570 -48.14 -57.77 -2.71
N VAL A 571 -48.93 -56.74 -2.35
CA VAL A 571 -50.37 -56.48 -2.66
C VAL A 571 -50.91 -55.37 -1.72
N GLY A 572 -51.84 -54.51 -2.19
CA GLY A 572 -52.64 -53.57 -1.36
C GLY A 572 -54.14 -53.90 -1.45
N PRO A 573 -55.10 -52.97 -1.34
CA PRO A 573 -55.09 -51.62 -0.75
C PRO A 573 -56.27 -51.42 0.25
N ARG A 574 -56.56 -50.15 0.64
CA ARG A 574 -57.80 -49.61 1.28
C ARG A 574 -57.95 -49.63 2.83
N HIS A 575 -58.50 -48.49 3.29
CA HIS A 575 -59.36 -48.21 4.46
C HIS A 575 -60.21 -49.38 5.00
N PRO A 576 -60.56 -49.42 6.31
CA PRO A 576 -61.61 -48.51 6.86
C PRO A 576 -61.51 -48.04 8.33
N GLN A 577 -62.40 -47.08 8.64
CA GLN A 577 -62.95 -46.68 9.96
C GLN A 577 -61.97 -46.06 11.00
N ALA A 578 -62.23 -44.93 11.69
CA ALA A 578 -63.43 -44.19 12.15
C ALA A 578 -63.91 -44.56 13.58
N MET A 579 -64.60 -43.60 14.24
CA MET A 579 -64.83 -43.53 15.71
C MET A 579 -63.52 -43.25 16.49
N ALA A 580 -63.46 -42.58 17.65
CA ALA A 580 -64.34 -41.69 18.43
C ALA A 580 -63.47 -41.17 19.63
N SER A 581 -63.76 -40.10 20.39
CA SER A 581 -64.71 -38.99 20.31
C SER A 581 -64.31 -37.90 21.31
N SER A 582 -64.57 -36.63 21.00
CA SER A 582 -64.67 -35.52 21.98
C SER A 582 -65.80 -35.82 23.01
N PRO A 583 -65.88 -35.22 24.21
CA PRO A 583 -65.91 -33.75 24.43
C PRO A 583 -65.12 -33.32 25.73
N SER A 584 -65.26 -32.15 26.38
CA SER A 584 -66.37 -31.18 26.42
C SER A 584 -66.05 -29.84 27.09
N ARG A 585 -66.60 -28.73 26.53
CA ARG A 585 -67.11 -27.50 27.20
C ARG A 585 -66.13 -26.64 28.02
N ARG A 586 -66.31 -25.31 28.18
CA ARG A 586 -67.33 -24.32 27.72
C ARG A 586 -66.59 -23.22 26.89
N GLY A 587 -67.17 -22.40 26.00
CA GLY A 587 -68.53 -21.82 25.89
C GLY A 587 -68.63 -20.54 26.73
N SER A 588 -69.20 -19.39 26.31
CA SER A 588 -69.72 -18.85 25.01
C SER A 588 -69.90 -17.31 25.22
N ARG A 589 -70.28 -16.39 24.31
CA ARG A 589 -70.92 -16.29 22.96
C ARG A 589 -70.54 -14.86 22.42
N ALA A 590 -70.91 -14.27 21.28
CA ALA A 590 -71.75 -14.52 20.09
C ALA A 590 -71.10 -13.75 18.88
N SER A 591 -71.35 -14.01 17.58
CA SER A 591 -72.53 -13.78 16.70
C SER A 591 -72.87 -12.31 16.42
N ALA A 592 -73.21 -11.89 15.18
CA ALA A 592 -73.61 -12.64 13.97
C ALA A 592 -72.97 -12.00 12.69
N ASP A 593 -72.61 -12.75 11.64
CA ASP A 593 -73.40 -13.11 10.41
C ASP A 593 -73.82 -11.91 9.53
N ALA A 594 -73.85 -11.93 8.18
CA ALA A 594 -73.42 -12.88 7.11
C ALA A 594 -73.71 -12.19 5.73
N PRO A 595 -73.74 -12.88 4.55
CA PRO A 595 -72.66 -13.58 3.82
C PRO A 595 -72.53 -13.13 2.33
N ALA A 596 -71.71 -13.87 1.55
CA ALA A 596 -71.89 -14.25 0.13
C ALA A 596 -70.77 -13.87 -0.90
N GLN A 597 -70.86 -14.53 -2.06
CA GLN A 597 -69.87 -14.82 -3.13
C GLN A 597 -70.57 -14.67 -4.51
N PRO A 598 -69.96 -14.90 -5.71
CA PRO A 598 -68.54 -14.89 -6.14
C PRO A 598 -68.25 -14.27 -7.55
N ALA A 599 -66.96 -14.29 -7.95
CA ALA A 599 -66.41 -14.59 -9.30
C ALA A 599 -66.47 -13.62 -10.51
N ALA A 600 -65.33 -13.61 -11.24
CA ALA A 600 -65.09 -13.36 -12.69
C ALA A 600 -65.35 -11.95 -13.27
N ALA A 601 -64.83 -11.56 -14.46
CA ALA A 601 -63.55 -11.82 -15.17
C ALA A 601 -63.52 -10.95 -16.48
N HIS A 602 -62.36 -10.81 -17.15
CA HIS A 602 -62.18 -10.18 -18.49
C HIS A 602 -62.51 -8.66 -18.59
N GLU A 603 -62.07 -7.86 -19.57
CA GLU A 603 -60.89 -7.84 -20.50
C GLU A 603 -60.87 -6.45 -21.21
N ALA A 604 -59.96 -6.26 -22.18
CA ALA A 604 -59.94 -5.27 -23.26
C ALA A 604 -59.44 -3.83 -22.99
N SER A 605 -58.43 -3.44 -23.77
CA SER A 605 -58.12 -2.06 -24.17
C SER A 605 -58.92 -1.69 -25.45
N PRO A 606 -58.89 -0.40 -25.87
CA PRO A 606 -58.52 -0.15 -27.27
C PRO A 606 -57.53 1.02 -27.46
N GLU A 607 -56.96 1.09 -28.67
CA GLU A 607 -55.99 2.12 -29.12
C GLU A 607 -56.62 3.17 -30.07
N ASN A 608 -55.75 3.96 -30.74
CA ASN A 608 -55.99 4.97 -31.78
C ASN A 608 -56.51 6.36 -31.31
N SER A 609 -56.16 7.47 -31.98
CA SER A 609 -55.54 7.64 -33.32
C SER A 609 -54.48 8.76 -33.41
N SER A 610 -53.78 8.84 -34.55
CA SER A 610 -52.69 9.76 -34.89
C SER A 610 -53.08 10.86 -35.90
N VAL A 611 -52.35 11.99 -35.92
CA VAL A 611 -52.33 12.98 -37.03
C VAL A 611 -50.94 13.68 -37.12
N GLU A 612 -50.59 14.21 -38.30
CA GLU A 612 -49.34 14.92 -38.63
C GLU A 612 -49.63 16.37 -39.16
N MET A 613 -48.73 17.22 -39.71
CA MET A 613 -47.32 17.09 -40.11
C MET A 613 -46.61 18.46 -40.23
N SER A 614 -45.27 18.47 -40.09
CA SER A 614 -44.28 19.29 -40.83
C SER A 614 -44.23 20.84 -40.79
N ASN A 615 -42.99 21.35 -40.71
CA ASN A 615 -42.38 22.48 -41.49
C ASN A 615 -42.98 23.91 -41.36
N LEU A 616 -42.21 24.97 -41.01
CA LEU A 616 -41.05 25.53 -41.75
C LEU A 616 -40.35 26.69 -40.98
N ALA A 617 -39.13 27.04 -41.38
CA ALA A 617 -38.45 28.34 -41.17
C ALA A 617 -37.81 28.78 -42.51
N PRO A 618 -37.51 30.08 -42.78
CA PRO A 618 -36.13 30.58 -42.51
C PRO A 618 -35.92 32.13 -42.38
N GLN A 619 -34.69 32.55 -42.00
CA GLN A 619 -33.94 33.77 -42.45
C GLN A 619 -34.49 35.21 -42.15
N SER A 620 -33.70 36.32 -42.16
CA SER A 620 -32.27 36.62 -41.87
C SER A 620 -31.95 38.15 -41.98
N ALA A 621 -30.78 38.60 -41.44
CA ALA A 621 -30.08 39.88 -41.73
C ALA A 621 -30.66 41.20 -41.08
N GLN A 622 -29.93 42.32 -40.88
CA GLN A 622 -28.51 42.69 -41.10
C GLN A 622 -28.03 43.85 -40.17
N GLU A 623 -26.79 44.35 -40.36
CA GLU A 623 -26.02 45.30 -39.50
C GLU A 623 -26.21 46.81 -39.84
N PRO A 624 -25.48 47.73 -39.16
CA PRO A 624 -24.43 48.48 -39.90
C PRO A 624 -23.07 48.67 -39.16
N ASP A 625 -22.12 49.35 -39.83
CA ASP A 625 -20.63 49.27 -39.71
C ASP A 625 -19.93 50.66 -39.50
N THR A 626 -18.64 50.73 -39.09
CA THR A 626 -17.53 51.62 -39.61
C THR A 626 -16.23 51.76 -38.75
N SER A 627 -15.06 51.48 -39.38
CA SER A 627 -13.65 52.05 -39.30
C SER A 627 -13.06 52.79 -38.05
N ILE A 628 -11.81 52.63 -37.53
CA ILE A 628 -10.40 52.55 -38.08
C ILE A 628 -9.79 53.93 -38.52
N PRO A 629 -8.53 54.39 -38.21
CA PRO A 629 -7.50 54.03 -37.18
C PRO A 629 -6.73 55.27 -36.48
N PRO A 630 -5.36 55.48 -36.39
CA PRO A 630 -4.67 56.20 -35.25
C PRO A 630 -3.81 57.43 -35.73
N PRO A 631 -2.57 57.81 -35.24
CA PRO A 631 -1.79 57.61 -33.99
C PRO A 631 -1.11 58.90 -33.40
N ALA A 632 -0.44 58.81 -32.21
CA ALA A 632 0.72 59.63 -31.71
C ALA A 632 0.94 59.45 -30.17
N SER A 633 2.04 59.79 -29.47
CA SER A 633 3.50 59.86 -29.76
C SER A 633 4.28 60.22 -28.46
N THR A 634 5.58 59.83 -28.36
CA THR A 634 6.67 60.46 -27.54
C THR A 634 6.56 60.46 -25.98
N SER A 635 7.64 60.51 -25.18
CA SER A 635 9.11 60.49 -25.44
C SER A 635 9.98 60.12 -24.21
N THR A 636 11.03 59.35 -24.47
CA THR A 636 12.44 59.52 -24.03
C THR A 636 12.82 59.88 -22.58
N ALA A 637 13.60 58.99 -21.91
CA ALA A 637 14.80 59.38 -21.14
C ALA A 637 15.74 58.18 -20.82
N THR A 638 16.99 58.27 -21.27
CA THR A 638 18.20 57.61 -20.73
C THR A 638 19.32 58.65 -20.88
N PRO A 639 20.35 58.71 -20.01
CA PRO A 639 21.55 57.88 -20.28
C PRO A 639 22.49 57.58 -19.07
N GLN A 640 23.60 56.88 -19.39
CA GLN A 640 24.98 57.02 -18.85
C GLN A 640 25.42 56.36 -17.53
N ASP A 641 26.29 55.34 -17.68
CA ASP A 641 27.44 55.06 -16.82
C ASP A 641 28.50 56.18 -16.86
N PRO A 642 29.48 56.17 -15.93
CA PRO A 642 30.86 55.93 -16.37
C PRO A 642 31.59 54.82 -15.57
N ALA A 643 32.75 54.38 -16.08
CA ALA A 643 33.42 53.12 -15.68
C ALA A 643 34.89 53.28 -15.22
N ASN A 644 35.46 52.19 -14.67
CA ASN A 644 36.88 51.92 -14.35
C ASN A 644 37.50 52.82 -13.24
N GLU A 645 38.41 52.36 -12.37
CA GLU A 645 39.59 51.50 -12.58
C GLU A 645 39.80 50.42 -11.49
N ALA A 646 40.96 49.74 -11.49
CA ALA A 646 41.18 48.44 -10.86
C ALA A 646 42.41 48.36 -9.93
N THR A 647 42.40 47.41 -8.98
CA THR A 647 43.61 46.69 -8.56
C THR A 647 43.30 45.38 -7.82
N ASP A 648 44.14 44.38 -8.07
CA ASP A 648 44.34 43.08 -7.39
C ASP A 648 45.89 42.96 -7.26
N PRO A 649 46.53 42.17 -6.35
CA PRO A 649 46.00 40.96 -5.71
C PRO A 649 46.30 40.74 -4.21
N GLN A 650 45.49 39.87 -3.57
CA GLN A 650 46.02 38.90 -2.60
C GLN A 650 45.10 37.69 -2.33
N GLN A 651 45.66 36.50 -2.55
CA GLN A 651 45.18 35.18 -2.14
C GLN A 651 46.37 34.41 -1.51
N PRO A 652 46.20 33.27 -0.81
CA PRO A 652 44.94 32.61 -0.42
C PRO A 652 44.86 32.19 1.08
N SER A 653 43.65 31.83 1.52
CA SER A 653 43.44 30.83 2.58
C SER A 653 42.13 30.10 2.32
N SER A 654 42.17 28.78 2.12
CA SER A 654 41.02 28.00 1.64
C SER A 654 40.24 27.33 2.77
N ALA A 655 38.95 27.64 2.89
CA ALA A 655 37.97 26.79 3.55
C ALA A 655 37.17 26.00 2.49
N PRO A 656 36.76 24.74 2.76
CA PRO A 656 36.08 23.90 1.77
C PRO A 656 34.64 24.37 1.50
N ALA A 657 34.18 24.19 0.26
CA ALA A 657 32.80 24.49 -0.13
C ALA A 657 31.84 23.44 0.43
N LEU A 658 30.88 23.88 1.28
CA LEU A 658 29.84 23.02 1.84
C LEU A 658 28.73 22.74 0.81
N THR A 659 28.26 21.50 0.75
CA THR A 659 27.20 21.06 -0.15
C THR A 659 25.82 21.15 0.50
N ARG A 660 24.90 21.89 -0.13
CA ARG A 660 23.44 21.75 -0.03
C ARG A 660 22.83 21.77 1.39
N SER A 661 22.73 22.98 1.94
CA SER A 661 21.68 23.39 2.90
C SER A 661 21.79 22.94 4.37
N GLU A 662 22.97 23.05 4.97
CA GLU A 662 23.01 23.52 6.37
C GLU A 662 22.58 25.00 6.43
N THR A 663 21.94 25.44 7.51
CA THR A 663 21.38 26.80 7.62
C THR A 663 21.92 27.54 8.83
N GLU A 664 22.29 28.81 8.62
CA GLU A 664 22.91 29.70 9.63
C GLU A 664 22.07 29.90 10.92
N ALA A 665 20.82 29.46 10.93
CA ALA A 665 19.90 29.61 12.06
C ALA A 665 20.09 28.53 13.14
N ILE A 666 20.39 27.27 12.76
CA ILE A 666 20.68 26.18 13.69
C ILE A 666 22.18 25.90 13.68
N GLY A 667 22.85 26.33 14.75
CA GLY A 667 24.29 26.16 14.91
C GLY A 667 24.71 24.70 15.15
N PRO A 668 26.03 24.42 15.05
CA PRO A 668 26.59 23.14 15.41
C PRO A 668 26.38 22.83 16.91
N ALA A 669 26.49 21.55 17.27
CA ALA A 669 26.42 21.13 18.66
C ALA A 669 27.49 21.85 19.51
N SER A 670 27.08 22.45 20.62
CA SER A 670 27.97 23.24 21.48
C SER A 670 27.57 23.17 22.96
N ASP A 671 28.55 22.90 23.81
CA ASP A 671 28.41 22.99 25.27
C ASP A 671 28.39 24.44 25.79
N THR A 672 28.71 25.41 24.92
CA THR A 672 28.65 26.84 25.26
C THR A 672 27.18 27.28 25.33
N PRO A 673 26.75 28.03 26.37
CA PRO A 673 25.41 28.61 26.40
C PRO A 673 25.13 29.42 25.13
N ALA A 674 23.94 29.23 24.53
CA ALA A 674 23.54 29.98 23.35
C ALA A 674 23.62 31.50 23.61
N ALA A 675 24.01 32.26 22.59
CA ALA A 675 24.22 33.70 22.73
C ALA A 675 22.99 34.41 23.29
N LYS A 676 23.20 35.40 24.17
CA LYS A 676 22.10 36.23 24.67
C LYS A 676 21.39 36.92 23.49
N PRO A 677 20.05 37.05 23.53
CA PRO A 677 19.34 37.89 22.58
C PRO A 677 19.89 39.32 22.55
N ASP A 678 20.02 39.90 21.36
CA ASP A 678 20.43 41.29 21.18
C ASP A 678 19.18 42.16 20.98
N PRO A 679 18.84 43.05 21.95
CA PRO A 679 17.66 43.90 21.83
C PRO A 679 17.79 44.99 20.75
N ALA A 680 18.99 45.23 20.20
CA ALA A 680 19.17 46.15 19.07
C ALA A 680 18.80 45.53 17.71
N SER A 681 18.68 44.20 17.63
CA SER A 681 18.42 43.45 16.38
C SER A 681 16.93 43.20 16.08
N GLY A 682 16.01 43.78 16.85
CA GLY A 682 14.56 43.58 16.70
C GLY A 682 14.03 42.30 17.37
N PRO A 683 12.74 41.94 17.16
CA PRO A 683 12.14 40.76 17.78
C PRO A 683 12.83 39.46 17.35
N GLN A 684 13.39 38.74 18.33
CA GLN A 684 14.06 37.46 18.11
C GLN A 684 13.90 36.53 19.31
N VAL A 685 13.72 35.22 19.06
CA VAL A 685 13.77 34.17 20.08
C VAL A 685 14.99 33.28 19.86
N VAL A 686 15.73 33.04 20.94
CA VAL A 686 16.90 32.14 20.96
C VAL A 686 16.56 30.91 21.80
N ILE A 687 16.71 29.73 21.20
CA ILE A 687 16.33 28.44 21.75
C ILE A 687 17.54 27.51 21.67
N THR A 688 17.89 26.84 22.77
CA THR A 688 18.82 25.71 22.77
C THR A 688 18.00 24.43 22.66
N LEU A 689 18.06 23.77 21.51
CA LEU A 689 17.47 22.45 21.30
C LEU A 689 18.38 21.40 21.95
N LEU A 690 17.87 20.70 22.95
CA LEU A 690 18.57 19.62 23.66
C LEU A 690 17.97 18.28 23.25
N LEU A 691 18.76 17.46 22.54
CA LEU A 691 18.33 16.16 22.01
C LEU A 691 18.39 15.06 23.08
N THR A 692 17.70 13.95 22.79
CA THR A 692 17.82 12.63 23.46
C THR A 692 19.27 12.17 23.65
N SER A 693 20.15 12.47 22.70
CA SER A 693 21.59 12.18 22.73
C SER A 693 22.41 13.05 23.69
N GLY A 694 21.80 14.07 24.30
CA GLY A 694 22.49 15.10 25.07
C GLY A 694 23.06 16.26 24.24
N ALA A 695 23.04 16.16 22.91
CA ALA A 695 23.54 17.22 22.02
C ALA A 695 22.71 18.51 22.15
N ARG A 696 23.41 19.66 22.12
CA ARG A 696 22.82 21.00 22.33
C ARG A 696 23.05 21.88 21.11
N HIS A 697 21.99 22.21 20.38
CA HIS A 697 22.06 23.07 19.20
C HIS A 697 21.44 24.44 19.48
N PRO A 698 22.18 25.55 19.32
CA PRO A 698 21.62 26.89 19.41
C PRO A 698 20.81 27.19 18.14
N TYR A 699 19.57 27.67 18.32
CA TYR A 699 18.64 28.02 17.25
C TYR A 699 18.20 29.48 17.41
N LYS A 700 18.48 30.31 16.40
CA LYS A 700 18.00 31.69 16.32
C LYS A 700 16.82 31.79 15.35
N ILE A 701 15.72 32.39 15.81
CA ILE A 701 14.57 32.76 14.96
C ILE A 701 14.38 34.28 15.10
N ASP A 702 14.44 34.98 13.97
CA ASP A 702 14.25 36.43 13.84
C ASP A 702 13.42 36.75 12.57
N GLU A 703 13.05 38.02 12.37
CA GLU A 703 12.29 38.48 11.19
C GLU A 703 12.95 38.01 9.87
N LYS A 704 14.28 38.15 9.75
CA LYS A 704 15.03 37.80 8.53
C LYS A 704 14.91 36.30 8.23
N TYR A 705 14.98 35.46 9.25
CA TYR A 705 14.75 34.03 9.15
C TYR A 705 13.28 33.70 8.78
N LEU A 706 12.29 34.32 9.43
CA LEU A 706 10.87 34.11 9.10
C LEU A 706 10.53 34.50 7.66
N ARG A 707 11.03 35.65 7.18
CA ARG A 707 10.93 36.07 5.77
C ARG A 707 11.59 35.06 4.83
N LYS A 708 12.83 34.61 5.13
CA LYS A 708 13.55 33.56 4.36
C LYS A 708 12.80 32.22 4.34
N ARG A 709 11.92 31.96 5.31
CA ARG A 709 11.09 30.74 5.42
C ARG A 709 9.71 30.87 4.80
N ASN A 710 9.32 32.06 4.35
CA ASN A 710 7.96 32.40 3.92
C ASN A 710 6.91 32.13 5.02
N VAL A 711 7.24 32.49 6.26
CA VAL A 711 6.32 32.49 7.42
C VAL A 711 5.93 33.93 7.71
N THR A 712 4.63 34.21 7.79
CA THR A 712 4.07 35.52 8.09
C THR A 712 3.31 35.46 9.41
N VAL A 713 3.62 36.36 10.33
CA VAL A 713 2.93 36.52 11.63
C VAL A 713 2.77 38.00 11.98
N GLU A 714 1.91 38.29 12.95
CA GLU A 714 1.70 39.62 13.52
C GLU A 714 3.04 40.27 13.94
N ASP A 715 3.26 41.49 13.45
CA ASP A 715 4.50 42.29 13.57
C ASP A 715 5.80 41.59 13.16
N MET A 716 5.72 40.47 12.43
CA MET A 716 6.84 39.56 12.15
C MET A 716 7.59 39.05 13.41
N ASP A 717 6.97 39.15 14.59
CA ASP A 717 7.55 38.75 15.87
C ASP A 717 7.58 37.21 16.00
N PRO A 718 8.77 36.58 16.18
CA PRO A 718 8.88 35.16 16.47
C PRO A 718 8.08 34.66 17.69
N PHE A 719 7.74 35.52 18.66
CA PHE A 719 6.89 35.12 19.79
C PHE A 719 5.41 34.91 19.40
N ASN A 720 4.98 35.37 18.21
CA ASN A 720 3.64 35.17 17.66
C ASN A 720 3.49 33.88 16.83
N ILE A 721 4.57 33.12 16.57
CA ILE A 721 4.43 31.79 15.92
C ILE A 721 3.83 30.77 16.89
N SER A 722 3.13 29.75 16.37
CA SER A 722 2.68 28.61 17.18
C SER A 722 3.80 27.62 17.45
N VAL A 723 3.65 26.80 18.49
CA VAL A 723 4.51 25.63 18.75
C VAL A 723 4.54 24.69 17.55
N TYR A 724 3.42 24.49 16.85
CA TYR A 724 3.41 23.73 15.60
C TYR A 724 4.31 24.36 14.53
N THR A 725 4.22 25.68 14.29
CA THR A 725 5.10 26.36 13.33
C THR A 725 6.57 26.33 13.77
N LEU A 726 6.87 26.35 15.09
CA LEU A 726 8.22 26.08 15.57
C LEU A 726 8.68 24.66 15.19
N LYS A 727 7.85 23.62 15.36
CA LYS A 727 8.16 22.26 14.91
C LYS A 727 8.35 22.18 13.40
N GLU A 728 7.54 22.88 12.59
CA GLU A 728 7.71 22.95 11.13
C GLU A 728 9.05 23.57 10.73
N LEU A 729 9.47 24.63 11.44
CA LEU A 729 10.74 25.30 11.19
C LEU A 729 11.94 24.42 11.58
N ILE A 730 11.86 23.68 12.70
CA ILE A 730 12.86 22.65 13.08
C ILE A 730 12.88 21.51 12.06
N TRP A 731 11.71 21.03 11.61
CA TRP A 731 11.59 19.94 10.64
C TRP A 731 12.15 20.30 9.26
N ARG A 732 12.04 21.57 8.86
CA ARG A 732 12.63 22.12 7.63
C ARG A 732 14.14 22.32 7.70
N ASP A 733 14.71 22.46 8.90
CA ASP A 733 16.15 22.62 9.17
C ASP A 733 16.74 21.43 9.96
N TRP A 734 16.19 20.24 9.73
CA TRP A 734 16.68 18.99 10.31
C TRP A 734 18.10 18.70 9.82
N ARG A 735 19.04 18.46 10.75
CA ARG A 735 20.45 18.20 10.43
C ARG A 735 20.70 16.71 10.18
N GLU A 736 21.73 16.38 9.39
CA GLU A 736 22.01 15.00 8.98
C GLU A 736 22.59 14.13 10.12
N GLU A 737 23.21 14.75 11.14
CA GLU A 737 23.75 14.05 12.32
C GLU A 737 22.74 13.81 13.46
N TRP A 738 21.47 14.16 13.25
CA TRP A 738 20.39 13.94 14.23
C TRP A 738 19.76 12.54 14.08
N GLU A 739 18.80 12.21 14.95
CA GLU A 739 17.90 11.05 14.73
C GLU A 739 17.20 11.16 13.36
N PRO A 740 16.82 10.03 12.71
CA PRO A 740 16.20 10.06 11.38
C PRO A 740 15.00 11.02 11.31
N ARG A 741 15.00 11.92 10.32
CA ARG A 741 13.99 12.98 10.22
C ARG A 741 12.58 12.38 10.21
N PRO A 742 11.70 12.75 11.15
CA PRO A 742 10.35 12.19 11.20
C PRO A 742 9.52 12.52 9.96
N SER A 743 8.49 11.72 9.68
CA SER A 743 7.57 11.91 8.56
C SER A 743 6.67 13.14 8.67
N SER A 744 6.54 13.74 9.85
CA SER A 744 5.71 14.93 10.11
C SER A 744 6.31 15.79 11.24
N PRO A 745 6.18 17.13 11.19
CA PRO A 745 6.44 18.01 12.32
C PRO A 745 5.75 17.57 13.63
N SER A 746 4.52 17.05 13.57
CA SER A 746 3.77 16.60 14.76
C SER A 746 4.46 15.48 15.54
N SER A 747 5.32 14.69 14.90
CA SER A 747 6.11 13.64 15.57
C SER A 747 7.24 14.20 16.44
N ILE A 748 7.58 15.48 16.30
CA ILE A 748 8.53 16.17 17.18
C ILE A 748 7.79 16.56 18.47
N ARG A 749 8.32 16.13 19.62
CA ARG A 749 7.86 16.57 20.95
C ARG A 749 8.83 17.60 21.50
N LEU A 750 8.30 18.77 21.86
CA LEU A 750 9.05 19.86 22.49
C LEU A 750 8.63 19.97 23.96
N ILE A 751 9.60 19.96 24.86
CA ILE A 751 9.39 20.00 26.31
C ILE A 751 10.19 21.16 26.91
N SER A 752 9.51 22.08 27.59
CA SER A 752 10.09 23.24 28.27
C SER A 752 9.65 23.27 29.73
N PHE A 753 10.56 23.57 30.66
CA PHE A 753 10.31 23.57 32.12
C PHE A 753 9.55 22.32 32.63
N GLY A 754 9.86 21.14 32.07
CA GLY A 754 9.21 19.87 32.44
C GLY A 754 7.77 19.69 31.96
N ARG A 755 7.27 20.55 31.05
CA ARG A 755 5.95 20.46 30.42
C ARG A 755 6.10 20.27 28.92
N MET A 756 5.27 19.40 28.33
CA MET A 756 5.11 19.33 26.88
C MET A 756 4.41 20.59 26.39
N LEU A 757 4.85 21.13 25.26
CA LEU A 757 4.25 22.30 24.62
C LEU A 757 3.07 21.88 23.72
N ASP A 758 1.98 22.65 23.75
CA ASP A 758 0.77 22.42 22.93
C ASP A 758 0.91 23.08 21.56
N ASP A 759 0.71 22.30 20.49
CA ASP A 759 0.91 22.69 19.10
C ASP A 759 0.11 23.94 18.67
N LYS A 760 -1.04 24.22 19.32
CA LYS A 760 -1.89 25.38 19.02
C LYS A 760 -1.50 26.63 19.82
N GLN A 761 -0.65 26.49 20.84
CA GLN A 761 -0.22 27.60 21.69
C GLN A 761 0.83 28.49 20.99
N PRO A 762 0.76 29.83 21.08
CA PRO A 762 1.81 30.71 20.59
C PRO A 762 3.00 30.75 21.56
N LEU A 763 4.21 31.01 21.07
CA LEU A 763 5.43 30.94 21.89
C LEU A 763 5.43 31.94 23.07
N LYS A 764 4.77 33.11 22.93
CA LYS A 764 4.54 34.07 24.02
C LYS A 764 3.87 33.47 25.26
N ASP A 765 2.94 32.53 25.08
CA ASP A 765 2.23 31.89 26.20
C ASP A 765 3.01 30.67 26.76
N CYS A 766 3.99 30.15 26.00
CA CYS A 766 4.79 28.98 26.34
C CYS A 766 5.95 29.27 27.34
N ARG A 767 5.97 30.46 27.95
CA ARG A 767 7.01 30.94 28.91
C ARG A 767 8.43 31.05 28.33
N PHE A 768 8.56 31.29 27.03
CA PHE A 768 9.85 31.68 26.45
C PHE A 768 10.22 33.10 26.91
N GLN A 769 11.50 33.33 27.18
CA GLN A 769 12.05 34.63 27.60
C GLN A 769 12.69 35.33 26.41
N ALA A 770 12.47 36.64 26.29
CA ALA A 770 13.03 37.48 25.23
C ALA A 770 14.47 37.95 25.51
N GLU A 771 14.89 38.01 26.77
CA GLU A 771 16.20 38.53 27.21
C GLU A 771 17.20 37.44 27.61
N SER A 772 16.82 36.16 27.55
CA SER A 772 17.67 35.03 27.95
C SER A 772 17.57 33.83 27.00
N PRO A 773 18.60 32.96 26.94
CA PRO A 773 18.56 31.77 26.10
C PRO A 773 17.61 30.72 26.68
N ASN A 774 16.60 30.33 25.89
CA ASN A 774 15.64 29.30 26.28
C ASN A 774 16.24 27.91 26.09
N VAL A 775 15.79 26.90 26.86
CA VAL A 775 16.21 25.50 26.68
C VAL A 775 14.97 24.63 26.47
N VAL A 776 14.90 23.96 25.33
CA VAL A 776 13.80 23.08 24.95
C VAL A 776 14.36 21.70 24.69
N HIS A 777 13.86 20.70 25.41
CA HIS A 777 14.20 19.31 25.15
C HIS A 777 13.39 18.86 23.93
N MET A 778 14.08 18.31 22.93
CA MET A 778 13.48 17.77 21.72
C MET A 778 13.60 16.26 21.72
N THR A 779 12.48 15.57 21.52
CA THR A 779 12.44 14.12 21.30
C THR A 779 11.58 13.78 20.08
N VAL A 780 11.97 12.78 19.31
CA VAL A 780 11.14 12.25 18.22
C VAL A 780 10.28 11.13 18.78
N LYS A 781 8.97 11.15 18.54
CA LYS A 781 8.12 9.98 18.80
C LYS A 781 8.56 8.86 17.84
N PRO A 782 8.94 7.66 18.32
CA PRO A 782 9.25 6.54 17.43
C PRO A 782 8.10 6.28 16.46
N GLN A 783 8.42 5.90 15.22
CA GLN A 783 7.43 5.58 14.19
C GLN A 783 6.82 4.18 14.42
N GLU A 784 6.13 4.04 15.56
CA GLU A 784 5.09 3.04 15.74
C GLU A 784 3.82 3.46 14.98
N VAL A 785 2.76 2.65 15.07
CA VAL A 785 1.60 2.67 14.14
C VAL A 785 0.88 4.02 14.11
N VAL A 786 0.23 4.31 12.97
CA VAL A 786 -0.45 5.56 12.61
C VAL A 786 -1.44 6.05 13.68
N ASP A 787 -1.07 7.10 14.43
CA ASP A 787 -1.94 7.73 15.42
C ASP A 787 -2.60 9.04 14.92
N GLU A 788 -3.94 9.05 14.91
CA GLU A 788 -4.75 10.28 14.97
C GLU A 788 -5.25 10.49 16.42
N GLU A 789 -4.36 10.87 17.35
CA GLU A 789 -4.73 11.27 18.71
C GLU A 789 -4.51 12.78 18.94
N ASP A 790 -5.52 13.59 18.66
CA ASP A 790 -5.50 15.04 18.99
C ASP A 790 -6.90 15.69 19.08
N ALA A 791 -7.93 14.91 19.45
CA ALA A 791 -9.34 15.31 19.33
C ALA A 791 -10.31 14.75 20.40
N LYS A 792 -9.87 14.55 21.66
CA LYS A 792 -10.75 14.10 22.77
C LYS A 792 -10.53 14.84 24.11
N THR A 793 -10.48 16.16 24.08
CA THR A 793 -10.39 17.01 25.30
C THR A 793 -11.55 18.01 25.40
N ALA A 794 -12.78 17.50 25.41
CA ALA A 794 -13.97 18.30 25.77
C ALA A 794 -15.07 17.46 26.46
N LYS A 795 -15.52 17.93 27.64
CA LYS A 795 -16.75 17.54 28.36
C LYS A 795 -16.88 16.08 28.86
N THR A 796 -16.23 15.82 30.00
CA THR A 796 -16.89 15.29 31.20
C THR A 796 -16.19 15.85 32.43
N GLY A 797 -16.88 15.95 33.58
CA GLY A 797 -16.29 16.51 34.79
C GLY A 797 -17.02 16.08 36.06
N GLY A 798 -16.26 15.60 37.05
CA GLY A 798 -16.77 15.11 38.33
C GLY A 798 -15.83 14.09 38.96
N ARG A 799 -15.44 14.37 40.21
CA ARG A 799 -14.67 13.58 41.20
C ARG A 799 -14.96 12.06 41.19
N ASP A 800 -14.07 11.17 41.66
CA ASP A 800 -13.01 11.34 42.68
C ASP A 800 -11.74 10.44 42.43
N ASN A 801 -10.84 10.32 43.43
CA ASN A 801 -9.43 9.84 43.35
C ASN A 801 -9.17 8.30 43.23
N ASP A 802 -7.86 8.00 43.00
CA ASP A 802 -7.11 6.71 43.13
C ASP A 802 -7.39 5.57 42.12
N ASP A 803 -6.39 4.85 41.58
CA ASP A 803 -4.91 4.98 41.65
C ASP A 803 -4.25 4.26 40.44
N GLY A 804 -2.99 4.58 40.11
CA GLY A 804 -2.08 3.64 39.43
C GLY A 804 -1.79 3.76 37.92
N GLU A 805 -1.26 4.90 37.43
CA GLU A 805 -0.63 4.95 36.09
C GLU A 805 0.83 5.50 36.11
N THR A 806 1.74 4.81 35.42
CA THR A 806 3.20 4.96 35.63
C THR A 806 3.83 6.03 34.74
N THR A 807 3.71 7.30 35.13
CA THR A 807 4.38 8.41 34.44
C THR A 807 5.91 8.31 34.47
N ALA A 808 6.54 8.44 33.30
CA ALA A 808 7.99 8.36 33.13
C ALA A 808 8.71 9.62 33.69
N ARG A 809 8.98 9.61 35.01
CA ARG A 809 9.68 10.70 35.70
C ARG A 809 11.18 10.70 35.38
N CYS A 810 11.65 11.72 34.66
CA CYS A 810 13.08 12.02 34.59
C CYS A 810 13.63 12.36 35.99
N ARG A 811 14.56 11.54 36.51
CA ARG A 811 15.28 11.81 37.76
C ARG A 811 16.58 12.55 37.48
N CYS A 812 16.49 13.86 37.26
CA CYS A 812 17.66 14.73 37.33
C CYS A 812 17.85 15.20 38.78
N VAL A 813 19.01 14.90 39.38
CA VAL A 813 19.42 15.52 40.65
C VAL A 813 19.93 16.92 40.32
N ILE A 814 19.41 17.93 41.02
CA ILE A 814 19.97 19.28 41.01
C ILE A 814 21.06 19.33 42.09
N LEU A 815 22.24 19.82 41.72
CA LEU A 815 23.30 20.33 42.60
C LEU A 815 23.37 21.85 42.44
#